data_AF-A0A183NHK3-F1
#
_entry.id   AF-A0A183NHK3-F1
#
_cell.length_a   1.000
_cell.length_b   1.000
_cell.length_c   1.000
_cell.angle_alpha   90.00
_cell.angle_beta   90.00
_cell.angle_gamma   90.00
#
_symmetry.space_group_name_H-M   'P 1'
#
loop_
_entity.id
_entity.type
_entity.pdbx_description
1 polymer ?
#
loop_
_entity_poly.entity_id
_entity_poly.type
_entity_poly.pdbx_seq_one_letter_code
_entity_poly.pdbx_strand_id
1 'polypeptide(L)'
;MTDQDQDGSHIKGLIINFVHCNWPNLLKHNVVEEFITPIVKVFKGKQEYSFYSLPEFEEWQKSTPNWHTWRVKYYKGLGTSTSKEAKEYFSDMNRHRIRFRYSGTEDDGSIQLAFDKSKIADRKNWLTNFTQERKRRRELGLPEPYLYGKDTRAITYHDFVHKELVLFSNLDNERSIPSVVDGLKPGQRKVLFTCLKRNLIREIKVAQLAGSVAELSAYHHGEQSLMSTIIGLAQNFVGSNNLNLLQPIGQFGTRLSGGKDAASPRYIFTALNSLTRLIFHLEDDPLLNYLYDDNQRIEPEWYAPIIPMVLVNGADGIGTGYATHILNYNVIEIINNLYRMLDGEEPHRMLPNFRGFTGTIEDLGNNRYVCYGEVAVLDDDTLEITELPIRVWTQNYKESVLEPMLNGSEKVPACITDYKEYHTDVTVRFVVKMSPEKLREAESTGLHKFFKLQTVMSTGSMVCFDPLGCLKCYPNEMVIIREFYELRLTWYEKRKVYLEGVLSAEARKLENQARFVLEKIQSIMVIENKPKKELIRMLKEANYDSDPVKAWKESIDKAAAVQEQEESRTDEGAPQTEAVEAGQPDYNYILNMPLWSLTKERKDDLLAQRDAKQKELLILKSKSPSDLWREDLKKLEEEYKVFSYLIIL
;
A
#
# COMPACT_ATOMS: atom_id res chain seq x y z
N MET A 1 30.51 -9.12 4.49
CA MET A 1 29.86 -8.13 5.37
C MET A 1 28.88 -7.37 4.50
N THR A 2 27.63 -7.27 4.94
CA THR A 2 26.55 -6.52 4.28
C THR A 2 25.77 -5.77 5.37
N ASP A 3 24.89 -4.87 4.95
CA ASP A 3 23.84 -4.36 5.83
C ASP A 3 23.03 -5.54 6.41
N GLN A 4 22.54 -5.38 7.65
CA GLN A 4 21.73 -6.40 8.34
C GLN A 4 20.25 -6.15 8.07
N ASP A 5 19.95 -6.05 6.77
CA ASP A 5 18.62 -5.98 6.19
C ASP A 5 18.42 -7.12 5.18
N GLN A 6 17.22 -7.24 4.64
CA GLN A 6 16.90 -8.33 3.72
C GLN A 6 17.65 -8.21 2.39
N ASP A 7 17.90 -7.00 1.88
CA ASP A 7 18.69 -6.80 0.66
C ASP A 7 20.16 -7.23 0.88
N GLY A 8 20.71 -7.03 2.09
CA GLY A 8 21.98 -7.59 2.52
C GLY A 8 22.00 -9.12 2.49
N SER A 9 20.94 -9.78 2.98
CA SER A 9 20.78 -11.24 2.88
C SER A 9 20.74 -11.72 1.43
N HIS A 10 20.12 -10.98 0.50
CA HIS A 10 20.17 -11.30 -0.93
C HIS A 10 21.59 -11.22 -1.49
N ILE A 11 22.36 -10.19 -1.15
CA ILE A 11 23.76 -10.04 -1.57
C ILE A 11 24.59 -11.23 -1.07
N LYS A 12 24.43 -11.63 0.20
CA LYS A 12 25.07 -12.84 0.75
C LYS A 12 24.73 -14.07 -0.10
N GLY A 13 23.44 -14.26 -0.40
CA GLY A 13 22.97 -15.36 -1.24
C GLY A 13 23.55 -15.35 -2.65
N LEU A 14 23.65 -14.19 -3.31
CA LEU A 14 24.27 -14.05 -4.62
C LEU A 14 25.77 -14.39 -4.62
N ILE A 15 26.50 -14.00 -3.56
CA ILE A 15 27.91 -14.37 -3.38
C ILE A 15 28.04 -15.88 -3.17
N ILE A 16 27.20 -16.48 -2.34
CA ILE A 16 27.17 -17.94 -2.11
C ILE A 16 26.88 -18.67 -3.44
N ASN A 17 25.88 -18.21 -4.20
CA ASN A 17 25.53 -18.76 -5.51
C ASN A 17 26.69 -18.62 -6.51
N PHE A 18 27.37 -17.47 -6.53
CA PHE A 18 28.53 -17.25 -7.39
C PHE A 18 29.66 -18.25 -7.08
N VAL A 19 29.96 -18.48 -5.80
CA VAL A 19 30.96 -19.49 -5.40
C VAL A 19 30.46 -20.90 -5.72
N HIS A 20 29.18 -21.20 -5.47
CA HIS A 20 28.56 -22.49 -5.76
C HIS A 20 28.64 -22.86 -7.25
N CYS A 21 28.26 -21.93 -8.13
CA CYS A 21 28.23 -22.15 -9.57
C CYS A 21 29.63 -22.32 -10.17
N ASN A 22 30.61 -21.54 -9.72
CA ASN A 22 31.95 -21.54 -10.31
C ASN A 22 32.89 -22.57 -9.65
N TRP A 23 32.79 -22.74 -8.33
CA TRP A 23 33.68 -23.59 -7.54
C TRP A 23 32.96 -24.29 -6.37
N PRO A 24 32.08 -25.28 -6.65
CA PRO A 24 31.27 -25.93 -5.62
C PRO A 24 32.10 -26.53 -4.46
N ASN A 25 33.29 -27.05 -4.76
CA ASN A 25 34.18 -27.64 -3.75
C ASN A 25 34.69 -26.63 -2.71
N LEU A 26 34.76 -25.33 -3.05
CA LEU A 26 35.18 -24.31 -2.08
C LEU A 26 34.19 -24.19 -0.92
N LEU A 27 32.89 -24.35 -1.17
CA LEU A 27 31.88 -24.32 -0.11
C LEU A 27 32.07 -25.46 0.89
N LYS A 28 32.49 -26.64 0.42
CA LYS A 28 32.81 -27.82 1.25
C LYS A 28 34.02 -27.59 2.16
N HIS A 29 34.91 -26.68 1.78
CA HIS A 29 36.05 -26.26 2.59
C HIS A 29 35.71 -25.15 3.58
N ASN A 30 34.43 -24.75 3.70
CA ASN A 30 33.95 -23.73 4.65
C ASN A 30 34.69 -22.39 4.53
N VAL A 31 34.98 -21.97 3.29
CA VAL A 31 35.75 -20.74 3.02
C VAL A 31 34.93 -19.46 3.18
N VAL A 32 33.60 -19.57 3.16
CA VAL A 32 32.70 -18.42 3.24
C VAL A 32 32.42 -18.10 4.71
N GLU A 33 32.70 -16.86 5.09
CA GLU A 33 32.39 -16.33 6.41
C GLU A 33 31.57 -15.04 6.27
N GLU A 34 30.74 -14.79 7.25
CA GLU A 34 29.98 -13.56 7.39
C GLU A 34 30.40 -12.79 8.63
N PHE A 35 30.32 -11.47 8.52
CA PHE A 35 30.41 -10.56 9.64
C PHE A 35 29.05 -9.91 9.89
N ILE A 36 28.47 -10.15 11.07
CA ILE A 36 27.19 -9.59 11.50
C ILE A 36 27.39 -8.39 12.43
N THR A 37 26.48 -7.43 12.38
CA THR A 37 26.41 -6.29 13.30
C THR A 37 25.09 -6.34 14.08
N PRO A 38 24.99 -5.67 15.26
CA PRO A 38 23.73 -5.58 15.98
C PRO A 38 22.66 -4.90 15.12
N ILE A 39 21.41 -5.35 15.21
CA ILE A 39 20.24 -4.75 14.55
C ILE A 39 19.63 -3.67 15.46
N VAL A 40 19.66 -3.88 16.79
CA VAL A 40 19.14 -2.92 17.77
C VAL A 40 20.15 -2.74 18.89
N LYS A 41 20.33 -1.49 19.33
CA LYS A 41 21.04 -1.17 20.57
C LYS A 41 20.16 -0.34 21.50
N VAL A 42 20.21 -0.64 22.79
CA VAL A 42 19.53 0.14 23.82
C VAL A 42 20.52 0.75 24.79
N PHE A 43 20.22 1.98 25.23
CA PHE A 43 21.10 2.79 26.07
C PHE A 43 20.37 3.32 27.29
N LYS A 44 20.96 3.19 28.48
CA LYS A 44 20.52 3.84 29.72
C LYS A 44 21.71 4.24 30.58
N GLY A 45 22.00 5.54 30.59
CA GLY A 45 23.20 6.07 31.23
C GLY A 45 24.47 5.48 30.61
N LYS A 46 25.21 4.67 31.38
CA LYS A 46 26.43 3.95 30.92
C LYS A 46 26.17 2.52 30.46
N GLN A 47 24.94 2.00 30.63
CA GLN A 47 24.59 0.65 30.22
C GLN A 47 24.19 0.64 28.73
N GLU A 48 24.76 -0.29 27.99
CA GLU A 48 24.49 -0.54 26.57
C GLU A 48 24.27 -2.04 26.37
N TYR A 49 23.16 -2.40 25.72
CA TYR A 49 22.90 -3.77 25.27
C TYR A 49 22.70 -3.78 23.75
N SER A 50 23.27 -4.80 23.11
CA SER A 50 23.23 -4.99 21.66
C SER A 50 22.49 -6.28 21.34
N PHE A 51 21.53 -6.20 20.43
CA PHE A 51 20.69 -7.31 19.97
C PHE A 51 20.94 -7.54 18.49
N TYR A 52 21.05 -8.81 18.10
CA TYR A 52 21.43 -9.20 16.73
C TYR A 52 20.25 -9.80 15.96
N SER A 53 19.11 -9.94 16.62
CA SER A 53 17.82 -10.25 16.00
C SER A 53 16.73 -9.43 16.70
N LEU A 54 15.65 -9.13 15.97
CA LEU A 54 14.48 -8.46 16.56
C LEU A 54 13.83 -9.31 17.67
N PRO A 55 13.67 -10.64 17.53
CA PRO A 55 13.15 -11.46 18.63
C PRO A 55 13.97 -11.41 19.91
N GLU A 56 15.31 -11.30 19.83
CA GLU A 56 16.18 -11.14 21.00
C GLU A 56 15.91 -9.80 21.72
N PHE A 57 15.66 -8.74 20.96
CA PHE A 57 15.29 -7.43 21.48
C PHE A 57 13.90 -7.46 22.12
N GLU A 58 12.92 -8.10 21.50
CA GLU A 58 11.57 -8.26 22.02
C GLU A 58 11.53 -9.07 23.32
N GLU A 59 12.30 -10.15 23.42
CA GLU A 59 12.45 -10.93 24.65
C GLU A 59 13.02 -10.08 25.80
N TRP A 60 13.97 -9.20 25.47
CA TRP A 60 14.49 -8.23 26.43
C TRP A 60 13.44 -7.19 26.85
N GLN A 61 12.61 -6.69 25.93
CA GLN A 61 11.52 -5.77 26.26
C GLN A 61 10.51 -6.43 27.22
N LYS A 62 10.12 -7.68 26.94
CA LYS A 62 9.19 -8.45 27.79
C LYS A 62 9.72 -8.70 29.19
N SER A 63 11.02 -8.98 29.30
CA SER A 63 11.68 -9.24 30.59
C SER A 63 12.05 -7.96 31.36
N THR A 64 11.95 -6.78 30.75
CA THR A 64 12.39 -5.51 31.33
C THR A 64 11.23 -4.52 31.47
N PRO A 65 10.55 -4.44 32.64
CA PRO A 65 9.35 -3.61 32.81
C PRO A 65 9.53 -2.11 32.51
N ASN A 66 10.76 -1.58 32.66
CA ASN A 66 11.09 -0.18 32.41
C ASN A 66 11.80 0.05 31.06
N TRP A 67 11.67 -0.87 30.10
CA TRP A 67 12.34 -0.78 28.79
C TRP A 67 12.06 0.54 28.07
N HIS A 68 10.85 1.10 28.21
CA HIS A 68 10.42 2.38 27.62
C HIS A 68 11.25 3.59 28.10
N THR A 69 11.96 3.47 29.23
CA THR A 69 12.89 4.51 29.72
C THR A 69 14.27 4.45 29.06
N TRP A 70 14.54 3.41 28.26
CA TRP A 70 15.79 3.25 27.54
C TRP A 70 15.71 3.93 26.19
N ARG A 71 16.82 4.53 25.75
CA ARG A 71 16.92 5.03 24.38
C ARG A 71 17.19 3.84 23.47
N VAL A 72 16.27 3.54 22.56
CA VAL A 72 16.41 2.50 21.54
C VAL A 72 16.95 3.13 20.25
N LYS A 73 17.92 2.47 19.60
CA LYS A 73 18.44 2.87 18.29
C LYS A 73 18.56 1.64 17.40
N TYR A 74 18.00 1.73 16.20
CA TYR A 74 18.05 0.69 15.18
C TYR A 74 19.25 0.91 14.24
N TYR A 75 19.89 -0.19 13.84
CA TYR A 75 21.13 -0.25 13.06
C TYR A 75 20.89 -1.04 11.77
N LYS A 76 20.00 -0.54 10.92
CA LYS A 76 19.61 -1.20 9.65
C LYS A 76 20.74 -1.19 8.60
N GLY A 77 21.54 -0.11 8.55
CA GLY A 77 22.70 0.00 7.67
C GLY A 77 24.04 0.05 8.42
N LEU A 78 25.10 -0.48 7.81
CA LEU A 78 26.47 -0.45 8.32
C LEU A 78 26.96 0.98 8.57
N GLY A 79 26.52 1.93 7.73
CA GLY A 79 26.83 3.36 7.86
C GLY A 79 26.32 4.01 9.15
N THR A 80 25.38 3.37 9.85
CA THR A 80 24.86 3.85 11.15
C THR A 80 25.85 3.67 12.29
N SER A 81 26.80 2.74 12.14
CA SER A 81 27.83 2.46 13.14
C SER A 81 28.98 3.46 13.05
N THR A 82 29.37 4.00 14.20
CA THR A 82 30.55 4.88 14.28
C THR A 82 31.85 4.10 14.16
N SER A 83 32.96 4.76 13.81
CA SER A 83 34.28 4.11 13.78
C SER A 83 34.72 3.56 15.13
N LYS A 84 34.19 4.10 16.24
CA LYS A 84 34.44 3.57 17.59
C LYS A 84 33.76 2.21 17.77
N GLU A 85 32.46 2.15 17.45
CA GLU A 85 31.69 0.89 17.51
C GLU A 85 32.28 -0.16 16.57
N ALA A 86 32.72 0.23 15.38
CA ALA A 86 33.41 -0.68 14.47
C ALA A 86 34.64 -1.32 15.14
N LYS A 87 35.49 -0.53 15.79
CA LYS A 87 36.66 -1.06 16.52
C LYS A 87 36.25 -2.02 17.65
N GLU A 88 35.15 -1.74 18.34
CA GLU A 88 34.59 -2.64 19.36
C GLU A 88 34.15 -3.97 18.73
N TYR A 89 33.46 -3.92 17.58
CA TYR A 89 33.04 -5.14 16.86
C TYR A 89 34.24 -5.99 16.40
N PHE A 90 35.27 -5.36 15.84
CA PHE A 90 36.50 -6.05 15.43
C PHE A 90 37.29 -6.60 16.63
N SER A 91 37.14 -6.00 17.81
CA SER A 91 37.75 -6.51 19.05
C SER A 91 37.05 -7.77 19.56
N ASP A 92 35.73 -7.90 19.37
CA ASP A 92 34.96 -9.12 19.66
C ASP A 92 34.65 -9.94 18.40
N MET A 93 35.69 -10.28 17.63
CA MET A 93 35.56 -11.04 16.39
C MET A 93 34.81 -12.37 16.57
N ASN A 94 34.87 -12.98 17.77
CA ASN A 94 34.20 -14.25 18.03
C ASN A 94 32.66 -14.13 18.03
N ARG A 95 32.10 -12.99 18.45
CA ARG A 95 30.65 -12.75 18.41
C ARG A 95 30.17 -12.35 17.03
N HIS A 96 30.97 -11.58 16.30
CA HIS A 96 30.59 -10.98 15.03
C HIS A 96 30.86 -11.86 13.80
N ARG A 97 31.79 -12.82 13.91
CA ARG A 97 32.10 -13.74 12.81
C ARG A 97 31.22 -14.99 12.88
N ILE A 98 30.43 -15.20 11.83
CA ILE A 98 29.63 -16.41 11.63
C ILE A 98 30.21 -17.17 10.44
N ARG A 99 30.52 -18.46 10.63
CA ARG A 99 31.05 -19.31 9.57
C ARG A 99 29.94 -20.04 8.84
N PHE A 100 30.02 -20.14 7.52
CA PHE A 100 29.17 -21.07 6.79
C PHE A 100 29.78 -22.47 6.83
N ARG A 101 28.97 -23.44 7.24
CA ARG A 101 29.35 -24.85 7.30
C ARG A 101 28.57 -25.65 6.27
N TYR A 102 29.29 -26.27 5.35
CA TYR A 102 28.71 -27.27 4.47
C TYR A 102 28.41 -28.55 5.26
N SER A 103 27.17 -29.01 5.15
CA SER A 103 26.56 -30.10 5.89
C SER A 103 26.14 -31.28 5.02
N GLY A 104 26.11 -31.12 3.69
CA GLY A 104 25.83 -32.19 2.75
C GLY A 104 25.20 -31.69 1.45
N THR A 105 24.71 -32.61 0.62
CA THR A 105 24.09 -32.30 -0.68
C THR A 105 22.81 -31.49 -0.57
N GLU A 106 22.19 -31.44 0.62
CA GLU A 106 21.01 -30.62 0.87
C GLU A 106 21.31 -29.12 0.72
N ASP A 107 22.51 -28.67 1.11
CA ASP A 107 22.97 -27.30 0.92
C ASP A 107 23.02 -26.93 -0.57
N ASP A 108 23.53 -27.82 -1.43
CA ASP A 108 23.54 -27.64 -2.88
C ASP A 108 22.11 -27.52 -3.43
N GLY A 109 21.21 -28.36 -2.92
CA GLY A 109 19.79 -28.36 -3.27
C GLY A 109 19.10 -27.03 -2.91
N SER A 110 19.36 -26.51 -1.72
CA SER A 110 18.82 -25.23 -1.24
C SER A 110 19.37 -24.03 -2.02
N ILE A 111 20.66 -24.01 -2.36
CA ILE A 111 21.24 -22.95 -3.20
C ILE A 111 20.62 -22.97 -4.61
N GLN A 112 20.52 -24.16 -5.22
CA GLN A 112 19.87 -24.30 -6.52
C GLN A 112 18.38 -23.89 -6.48
N LEU A 113 17.65 -24.27 -5.42
CA LEU A 113 16.26 -23.84 -5.23
C LEU A 113 16.15 -22.32 -5.32
N ALA A 114 17.02 -21.60 -4.61
CA ALA A 114 16.99 -20.14 -4.57
C ALA A 114 17.34 -19.47 -5.91
N PHE A 115 18.34 -19.96 -6.65
CA PHE A 115 18.94 -19.20 -7.77
C PHE A 115 18.81 -19.83 -9.16
N ASP A 116 18.45 -21.11 -9.27
CA ASP A 116 18.29 -21.77 -10.57
C ASP A 116 17.06 -21.23 -11.30
N LYS A 117 17.25 -20.75 -12.53
CA LYS A 117 16.16 -20.19 -13.36
C LYS A 117 15.10 -21.23 -13.71
N SER A 118 15.41 -22.53 -13.67
CA SER A 118 14.47 -23.61 -13.95
C SER A 118 13.56 -23.97 -12.76
N LYS A 119 13.96 -23.67 -11.52
CA LYS A 119 13.25 -24.07 -10.28
C LYS A 119 12.15 -23.09 -9.83
N ILE A 120 11.47 -22.43 -10.78
CA ILE A 120 10.42 -21.44 -10.46
C ILE A 120 9.26 -22.09 -9.70
N ALA A 121 8.80 -23.27 -10.14
CA ALA A 121 7.72 -24.00 -9.49
C ALA A 121 8.08 -24.40 -8.05
N ASP A 122 9.31 -24.88 -7.84
CA ASP A 122 9.81 -25.25 -6.51
C ASP A 122 9.88 -24.02 -5.59
N ARG A 123 10.32 -22.86 -6.10
CA ARG A 123 10.31 -21.60 -5.33
C ARG A 123 8.91 -21.15 -4.94
N LYS A 124 7.92 -21.30 -5.82
CA LYS A 124 6.52 -21.00 -5.48
C LYS A 124 6.04 -21.86 -4.31
N ASN A 125 6.30 -23.17 -4.36
CA ASN A 125 5.95 -24.09 -3.28
C ASN A 125 6.69 -23.74 -1.98
N TRP A 126 7.99 -23.45 -2.07
CA TRP A 126 8.81 -23.03 -0.94
C TRP A 126 8.29 -21.77 -0.26
N LEU A 127 7.96 -20.73 -1.03
CA LEU A 127 7.39 -19.49 -0.51
C LEU A 127 5.98 -19.68 0.04
N THR A 128 5.15 -20.46 -0.65
CA THR A 128 3.79 -20.77 -0.17
C THR A 128 3.84 -21.48 1.18
N ASN A 129 4.70 -22.49 1.32
CA ASN A 129 4.89 -23.20 2.59
C ASN A 129 5.41 -22.27 3.69
N PHE A 130 6.35 -21.37 3.36
CA PHE A 130 6.86 -20.37 4.29
C PHE A 130 5.74 -19.44 4.79
N THR A 131 4.94 -18.87 3.88
CA THR A 131 3.84 -17.97 4.25
C THR A 131 2.73 -18.68 5.03
N GLN A 132 2.42 -19.94 4.69
CA GLN A 132 1.44 -20.76 5.43
C GLN A 132 1.92 -21.09 6.85
N GLU A 133 3.19 -21.46 7.00
CA GLU A 133 3.77 -21.72 8.32
C GLU A 133 3.84 -20.43 9.15
N ARG A 134 4.21 -19.30 8.54
CA ARG A 134 4.17 -17.97 9.16
C ARG A 134 2.76 -17.63 9.65
N LYS A 135 1.75 -17.82 8.80
CA LYS A 135 0.33 -17.64 9.17
C LYS A 135 -0.09 -18.55 10.32
N ARG A 136 0.22 -19.84 10.25
CA ARG A 136 -0.10 -20.81 11.31
C ARG A 136 0.57 -20.45 12.64
N ARG A 137 1.83 -20.00 12.62
CA ARG A 137 2.55 -19.56 13.81
C ARG A 137 1.89 -18.33 14.42
N ARG A 138 1.49 -17.36 13.58
CA ARG A 138 0.73 -16.18 13.98
C ARG A 138 -0.57 -16.57 14.69
N GLU A 139 -1.37 -17.45 14.08
CA GLU A 139 -2.63 -17.97 14.64
C GLU A 139 -2.44 -18.72 15.97
N LEU A 140 -1.30 -19.40 16.16
CA LEU A 140 -0.96 -20.14 17.37
C LEU A 140 -0.19 -19.31 18.42
N GLY A 141 0.16 -18.05 18.12
CA GLY A 141 1.00 -17.22 18.98
C GLY A 141 2.42 -17.77 19.20
N LEU A 142 2.97 -18.49 18.21
CA LEU A 142 4.32 -19.06 18.27
C LEU A 142 5.35 -18.06 17.71
N PRO A 143 6.57 -17.99 18.28
CA PRO A 143 7.61 -17.11 17.76
C PRO A 143 8.12 -17.56 16.38
N GLU A 144 8.52 -16.57 15.58
CA GLU A 144 9.22 -16.79 14.32
C GLU A 144 10.61 -17.39 14.57
N PRO A 145 11.04 -18.39 13.77
CA PRO A 145 12.40 -18.89 13.84
C PRO A 145 13.36 -17.81 13.30
N TYR A 146 14.43 -17.53 14.04
CA TYR A 146 15.43 -16.54 13.64
C TYR A 146 16.85 -17.12 13.72
N LEU A 147 17.76 -16.54 12.93
CA LEU A 147 19.20 -16.85 12.96
C LEU A 147 19.93 -15.89 13.90
N TYR A 148 21.18 -16.24 14.25
CA TYR A 148 22.12 -15.39 14.98
C TYR A 148 21.83 -15.12 16.47
N GLY A 149 21.16 -16.06 17.14
CA GLY A 149 21.10 -16.09 18.60
C GLY A 149 22.50 -16.06 19.24
N LYS A 150 22.58 -15.69 20.53
CA LYS A 150 23.83 -15.37 21.25
C LYS A 150 24.98 -16.38 21.06
N ASP A 151 24.66 -17.67 20.97
CA ASP A 151 25.64 -18.76 20.88
C ASP A 151 25.93 -19.22 19.45
N THR A 152 25.32 -18.58 18.44
CA THR A 152 25.54 -18.93 17.03
C THR A 152 26.96 -18.55 16.62
N ARG A 153 27.73 -19.53 16.14
CA ARG A 153 29.10 -19.32 15.61
C ARG A 153 29.27 -19.86 14.18
N ALA A 154 28.37 -20.74 13.76
CA ALA A 154 28.30 -21.25 12.41
C ALA A 154 26.85 -21.53 12.03
N ILE A 155 26.54 -21.42 10.75
CA ILE A 155 25.23 -21.74 10.15
C ILE A 155 25.44 -22.60 8.91
N THR A 156 24.44 -23.40 8.53
CA THR A 156 24.47 -24.15 7.27
C THR A 156 23.96 -23.29 6.11
N TYR A 157 24.28 -23.66 4.87
CA TYR A 157 23.73 -22.96 3.71
C TYR A 157 22.22 -23.21 3.58
N HIS A 158 21.76 -24.41 3.95
CA HIS A 158 20.35 -24.75 4.08
C HIS A 158 19.63 -23.82 5.05
N ASP A 159 20.12 -23.69 6.29
CA ASP A 159 19.53 -22.79 7.29
C ASP A 159 19.48 -21.34 6.79
N PHE A 160 20.56 -20.86 6.19
CA PHE A 160 20.61 -19.53 5.60
C PHE A 160 19.53 -19.33 4.53
N VAL A 161 19.40 -20.27 3.58
CA VAL A 161 18.37 -20.18 2.53
C VAL A 161 16.97 -20.18 3.15
N HIS A 162 16.67 -21.15 4.02
CA HIS A 162 15.31 -21.39 4.51
C HIS A 162 14.87 -20.52 5.69
N LYS A 163 15.79 -19.83 6.37
CA LYS A 163 15.47 -18.98 7.54
C LYS A 163 15.78 -17.49 7.33
N GLU A 164 16.64 -17.15 6.38
CA GLU A 164 17.04 -15.75 6.13
C GLU A 164 16.79 -15.30 4.70
N LEU A 165 17.30 -16.03 3.69
CA LEU A 165 17.08 -15.65 2.28
C LEU A 165 15.60 -15.72 1.87
N VAL A 166 14.82 -16.59 2.52
CA VAL A 166 13.37 -16.65 2.36
C VAL A 166 12.69 -15.34 2.74
N LEU A 167 13.21 -14.64 3.76
CA LEU A 167 12.67 -13.36 4.23
C LEU A 167 12.83 -12.29 3.15
N PHE A 168 13.99 -12.25 2.49
CA PHE A 168 14.20 -11.41 1.32
C PHE A 168 13.26 -11.79 0.18
N SER A 169 13.17 -13.08 -0.15
CA SER A 169 12.33 -13.54 -1.27
C SER A 169 10.85 -13.19 -1.05
N ASN A 170 10.39 -13.25 0.20
CA ASN A 170 9.05 -12.81 0.58
C ASN A 170 8.92 -11.28 0.56
N LEU A 171 9.87 -10.52 1.10
CA LEU A 171 9.88 -9.05 1.04
C LEU A 171 9.89 -8.54 -0.41
N ASP A 172 10.63 -9.21 -1.29
CA ASP A 172 10.68 -8.90 -2.72
C ASP A 172 9.32 -9.07 -3.38
N ASN A 173 8.56 -10.09 -2.98
CA ASN A 173 7.16 -10.23 -3.38
C ASN A 173 6.30 -9.12 -2.77
N GLU A 174 6.40 -8.85 -1.47
CA GLU A 174 5.64 -7.81 -0.75
C GLU A 174 5.81 -6.42 -1.38
N ARG A 175 7.03 -6.04 -1.79
CA ARG A 175 7.30 -4.76 -2.45
C ARG A 175 6.87 -4.71 -3.91
N SER A 176 6.74 -5.87 -4.57
CA SER A 176 6.53 -5.96 -6.03
C SER A 176 5.10 -6.27 -6.43
N ILE A 177 4.35 -6.99 -5.61
CA ILE A 177 2.98 -7.46 -5.85
C ILE A 177 2.03 -6.69 -4.91
N PRO A 178 0.91 -6.13 -5.41
CA PRO A 178 -0.01 -5.37 -4.57
C PRO A 178 -0.91 -6.26 -3.71
N SER A 179 -1.60 -5.64 -2.76
CA SER A 179 -2.75 -6.25 -2.08
C SER A 179 -3.98 -6.24 -2.99
N VAL A 180 -4.79 -7.30 -2.93
CA VAL A 180 -6.09 -7.37 -3.63
C VAL A 180 -7.08 -6.32 -3.12
N VAL A 181 -6.89 -5.86 -1.88
CA VAL A 181 -7.85 -4.97 -1.20
C VAL A 181 -7.76 -3.54 -1.73
N ASP A 182 -6.56 -2.94 -1.69
CA ASP A 182 -6.36 -1.56 -2.14
C ASP A 182 -5.67 -1.43 -3.50
N GLY A 183 -5.15 -2.52 -4.05
CA GLY A 183 -4.39 -2.50 -5.31
C GLY A 183 -3.05 -1.78 -5.21
N LEU A 184 -2.57 -1.47 -3.99
CA LEU A 184 -1.34 -0.72 -3.79
C LEU A 184 -0.19 -1.63 -3.37
N LYS A 185 1.01 -1.28 -3.85
CA LYS A 185 2.27 -1.76 -3.29
C LYS A 185 2.63 -0.96 -2.03
N PRO A 186 3.45 -1.49 -1.11
CA PRO A 186 3.82 -0.78 0.13
C PRO A 186 4.35 0.65 -0.11
N GLY A 187 5.21 0.85 -1.11
CA GLY A 187 5.71 2.19 -1.45
C GLY A 187 4.61 3.17 -1.88
N GLN A 188 3.61 2.70 -2.62
CA GLN A 188 2.45 3.52 -3.01
C GLN A 188 1.55 3.82 -1.81
N ARG A 189 1.36 2.83 -0.93
CA ARG A 189 0.58 2.97 0.31
C ARG A 189 1.20 3.96 1.28
N LYS A 190 2.52 3.95 1.42
CA LYS A 190 3.32 4.94 2.18
C LYS A 190 3.12 6.37 1.68
N VAL A 191 3.11 6.55 0.36
CA VAL A 191 2.80 7.85 -0.27
C VAL A 191 1.36 8.27 0.06
N LEU A 192 0.38 7.40 -0.15
CA LEU A 192 -1.03 7.71 0.13
C LEU A 192 -1.26 8.03 1.61
N PHE A 193 -0.71 7.24 2.52
CA PHE A 193 -0.75 7.47 3.97
C PHE A 193 -0.24 8.85 4.35
N THR A 194 0.92 9.23 3.80
CA THR A 194 1.49 10.56 4.07
C THR A 194 0.60 11.68 3.56
N CYS A 195 0.03 11.53 2.36
CA CYS A 195 -0.89 12.50 1.78
C CYS A 195 -2.17 12.65 2.62
N LEU A 196 -2.75 11.54 3.07
CA LEU A 196 -3.95 11.52 3.93
C LEU A 196 -3.67 12.11 5.31
N LYS A 197 -2.55 11.73 5.95
CA LYS A 197 -2.11 12.24 7.26
C LYS A 197 -1.89 13.76 7.25
N ARG A 198 -1.43 14.31 6.13
CA ARG A 198 -1.24 15.76 5.95
C ARG A 198 -2.49 16.49 5.49
N ASN A 199 -3.56 15.77 5.14
CA ASN A 199 -4.72 16.30 4.43
C ASN A 199 -4.28 17.17 3.23
N LEU A 200 -3.50 16.57 2.31
CA LEU A 200 -2.81 17.27 1.22
C LEU A 200 -3.77 17.76 0.12
N ILE A 201 -4.54 18.80 0.43
CA ILE A 201 -5.46 19.47 -0.50
C ILE A 201 -4.73 20.56 -1.30
N ARG A 202 -3.74 21.22 -0.69
CA ARG A 202 -2.91 22.22 -1.36
C ARG A 202 -1.73 21.54 -2.04
N GLU A 203 -1.37 22.04 -3.21
CA GLU A 203 -0.26 21.54 -3.99
C GLU A 203 1.07 21.61 -3.22
N ILE A 204 1.92 20.60 -3.40
CA ILE A 204 3.28 20.51 -2.85
C ILE A 204 4.22 20.00 -3.93
N LYS A 205 5.49 20.43 -3.90
CA LYS A 205 6.51 19.90 -4.82
C LYS A 205 6.72 18.41 -4.59
N VAL A 206 6.84 17.63 -5.66
CA VAL A 206 7.05 16.18 -5.58
C VAL A 206 8.29 15.84 -4.75
N ALA A 207 9.40 16.58 -4.92
CA ALA A 207 10.61 16.37 -4.12
C ALA A 207 10.39 16.62 -2.61
N GLN A 208 9.58 17.62 -2.23
CA GLN A 208 9.26 17.90 -0.83
C GLN A 208 8.32 16.84 -0.25
N LEU A 209 7.36 16.37 -1.05
CA LEU A 209 6.50 15.26 -0.66
C LEU A 209 7.31 13.98 -0.44
N ALA A 210 8.26 13.66 -1.32
CA ALA A 210 9.13 12.49 -1.16
C ALA A 210 9.90 12.51 0.17
N GLY A 211 10.50 13.65 0.54
CA GLY A 211 11.15 13.79 1.85
C GLY A 211 10.18 13.63 3.03
N SER A 212 8.97 14.18 2.90
CA SER A 212 7.92 14.02 3.91
C SER A 212 7.45 12.57 4.05
N VAL A 213 7.37 11.82 2.94
CA VAL A 213 7.02 10.40 2.93
C VAL A 213 8.13 9.59 3.58
N ALA A 214 9.40 9.87 3.25
CA ALA A 214 10.54 9.20 3.85
C ALA A 214 10.54 9.32 5.38
N GLU A 215 10.30 10.53 5.89
CA GLU A 215 10.20 10.80 7.33
C GLU A 215 8.95 10.16 7.97
N LEU A 216 7.75 10.43 7.44
CA LEU A 216 6.50 10.09 8.13
C LEU A 216 6.09 8.62 7.99
N SER A 217 6.63 7.90 7.00
CA SER A 217 6.30 6.51 6.72
C SER A 217 7.49 5.54 6.88
N ALA A 218 8.62 6.03 7.41
CA ALA A 218 9.85 5.24 7.58
C ALA A 218 10.24 4.49 6.29
N TYR A 219 10.40 5.22 5.19
CA TYR A 219 10.79 4.59 3.92
C TYR A 219 12.32 4.50 3.79
N HIS A 220 12.83 3.28 3.56
CA HIS A 220 14.27 3.01 3.63
C HIS A 220 14.98 2.85 2.27
N HIS A 221 14.28 2.86 1.14
CA HIS A 221 14.85 2.52 -0.18
C HIS A 221 15.23 3.74 -1.05
N GLY A 222 15.43 4.89 -0.42
CA GLY A 222 15.88 6.13 -1.08
C GLY A 222 14.78 6.95 -1.75
N GLU A 223 14.94 8.27 -1.72
CA GLU A 223 13.91 9.22 -2.17
C GLU A 223 13.67 9.18 -3.69
N GLN A 224 14.65 8.78 -4.51
CA GLN A 224 14.47 8.71 -5.96
C GLN A 224 13.36 7.73 -6.35
N SER A 225 13.31 6.56 -5.69
CA SER A 225 12.25 5.57 -5.88
C SER A 225 10.87 6.12 -5.46
N LEU A 226 10.82 6.88 -4.36
CA LEU A 226 9.60 7.56 -3.91
C LEU A 226 9.13 8.62 -4.91
N MET A 227 10.03 9.43 -5.47
CA MET A 227 9.67 10.44 -6.45
C MET A 227 9.04 9.79 -7.70
N SER A 228 9.62 8.70 -8.20
CA SER A 228 9.04 7.92 -9.30
C SER A 228 7.68 7.30 -8.93
N THR A 229 7.52 6.84 -7.69
CA THR A 229 6.25 6.31 -7.17
C THR A 229 5.16 7.38 -7.13
N ILE A 230 5.48 8.58 -6.64
CA ILE A 230 4.56 9.73 -6.59
C ILE A 230 4.14 10.13 -8.01
N ILE A 231 5.09 10.21 -8.94
CA ILE A 231 4.81 10.52 -10.35
C ILE A 231 3.85 9.48 -10.94
N GLY A 232 4.13 8.18 -10.74
CA GLY A 232 3.28 7.09 -11.24
C GLY A 232 1.86 7.11 -10.67
N LEU A 233 1.67 7.48 -9.40
CA LEU A 233 0.34 7.64 -8.79
C LEU A 233 -0.46 8.84 -9.32
N ALA A 234 0.22 9.82 -9.91
CA ALA A 234 -0.38 11.03 -10.46
C ALA A 234 -0.64 10.96 -11.98
N GLN A 235 0.12 10.12 -12.70
CA GLN A 235 0.03 9.98 -14.16
C GLN A 235 -1.39 9.65 -14.62
N ASN A 236 -1.80 10.30 -15.71
CA ASN A 236 -3.18 10.30 -16.19
C ASN A 236 -3.33 10.07 -17.71
N PHE A 237 -2.23 9.83 -18.45
CA PHE A 237 -2.23 9.61 -19.90
C PHE A 237 -2.79 8.22 -20.29
N VAL A 238 -3.16 8.04 -21.57
CA VAL A 238 -3.75 6.80 -22.11
C VAL A 238 -2.83 5.59 -21.87
N GLY A 239 -3.34 4.57 -21.18
CA GLY A 239 -2.59 3.37 -20.82
C GLY A 239 -1.85 3.44 -19.47
N SER A 240 -2.01 4.53 -18.70
CA SER A 240 -1.56 4.64 -17.30
C SER A 240 -2.68 4.32 -16.30
N ASN A 241 -3.11 5.26 -15.46
CA ASN A 241 -4.20 5.08 -14.49
C ASN A 241 -5.56 5.47 -15.09
N ASN A 242 -6.58 4.63 -14.89
CA ASN A 242 -7.97 5.05 -15.15
C ASN A 242 -8.44 6.08 -14.13
N LEU A 243 -7.95 5.97 -12.89
CA LEU A 243 -8.23 6.91 -11.81
C LEU A 243 -6.95 7.15 -11.01
N ASN A 244 -6.27 8.25 -11.31
CA ASN A 244 -5.07 8.71 -10.61
C ASN A 244 -5.43 9.25 -9.21
N LEU A 245 -4.77 8.74 -8.17
CA LEU A 245 -5.02 9.11 -6.77
C LEU A 245 -4.40 10.48 -6.40
N LEU A 246 -3.41 10.89 -7.17
CA LEU A 246 -2.74 12.18 -7.04
C LEU A 246 -2.98 13.01 -8.31
N GLN A 247 -2.95 14.33 -8.19
CA GLN A 247 -3.14 15.24 -9.31
C GLN A 247 -1.79 15.55 -9.99
N PRO A 248 -1.68 15.42 -11.33
CA PRO A 248 -0.47 15.77 -12.06
C PRO A 248 -0.39 17.29 -12.31
N ILE A 249 0.08 18.07 -11.33
CA ILE A 249 0.18 19.54 -11.44
C ILE A 249 1.56 19.91 -12.03
N GLY A 250 1.63 19.94 -13.35
CA GLY A 250 2.86 20.13 -14.13
C GLY A 250 3.08 18.98 -15.11
N GLN A 251 4.31 18.80 -15.56
CA GLN A 251 4.66 17.78 -16.56
C GLN A 251 5.01 16.44 -15.91
N PHE A 252 4.03 15.56 -15.74
CA PHE A 252 4.16 14.21 -15.13
C PHE A 252 4.48 13.10 -16.13
N GLY A 253 4.82 13.50 -17.36
CA GLY A 253 5.09 12.62 -18.48
C GLY A 253 3.82 12.28 -19.24
N THR A 254 3.99 11.87 -20.49
CA THR A 254 2.92 11.74 -21.47
C THR A 254 2.97 10.37 -22.13
N ARG A 255 1.98 10.07 -22.98
CA ARG A 255 1.99 8.85 -23.78
C ARG A 255 3.11 8.81 -24.84
N LEU A 256 3.77 9.93 -25.12
CA LEU A 256 4.86 10.00 -26.09
C LEU A 256 6.00 9.04 -25.73
N SER A 257 6.33 8.96 -24.43
CA SER A 257 7.42 8.12 -23.89
C SER A 257 6.98 7.24 -22.70
N GLY A 258 5.66 7.01 -22.55
CA GLY A 258 5.11 6.21 -21.46
C GLY A 258 5.45 6.77 -20.08
N GLY A 259 5.42 8.10 -19.92
CA GLY A 259 5.67 8.79 -18.66
C GLY A 259 7.15 9.04 -18.33
N LYS A 260 8.10 8.54 -19.14
CA LYS A 260 9.56 8.75 -18.93
C LYS A 260 10.01 10.18 -19.21
N ASP A 261 9.20 10.93 -19.95
CA ASP A 261 9.34 12.35 -20.27
C ASP A 261 8.83 13.26 -19.14
N ALA A 262 8.55 12.72 -17.95
CA ALA A 262 8.22 13.52 -16.77
C ALA A 262 9.35 14.49 -16.42
N ALA A 263 8.97 15.72 -16.05
CA ALA A 263 9.92 16.73 -15.62
C ALA A 263 10.51 16.38 -14.24
N SER A 264 11.61 17.06 -13.89
CA SER A 264 12.28 16.85 -12.61
C SER A 264 11.30 17.05 -11.43
N PRO A 265 11.32 16.16 -10.40
CA PRO A 265 10.51 16.28 -9.19
C PRO A 265 10.60 17.62 -8.44
N ARG A 266 11.62 18.43 -8.74
CA ARG A 266 11.83 19.76 -8.15
C ARG A 266 10.92 20.85 -8.76
N TYR A 267 10.39 20.62 -9.96
CA TYR A 267 9.61 21.59 -10.73
C TYR A 267 8.13 21.26 -10.83
N ILE A 268 7.74 20.02 -10.52
CA ILE A 268 6.35 19.55 -10.58
C ILE A 268 5.73 19.47 -9.19
N PHE A 269 4.42 19.69 -9.14
CA PHE A 269 3.63 19.72 -7.93
C PHE A 269 2.54 18.66 -7.97
N THR A 270 2.07 18.24 -6.81
CA THR A 270 0.98 17.27 -6.68
C THR A 270 0.10 17.62 -5.50
N ALA A 271 -1.14 17.16 -5.54
CA ALA A 271 -2.08 17.16 -4.43
C ALA A 271 -2.91 15.87 -4.47
N LEU A 272 -3.71 15.60 -3.43
CA LEU A 272 -4.71 14.53 -3.49
C LEU A 272 -5.76 14.86 -4.54
N ASN A 273 -6.14 13.87 -5.35
CA ASN A 273 -7.32 13.99 -6.19
C ASN A 273 -8.56 14.08 -5.29
N SER A 274 -9.55 14.91 -5.65
CA SER A 274 -10.80 15.06 -4.90
C SER A 274 -11.54 13.72 -4.74
N LEU A 275 -11.43 12.84 -5.74
CA LEU A 275 -11.98 11.49 -5.69
C LEU A 275 -11.29 10.58 -4.67
N THR A 276 -10.03 10.82 -4.33
CA THR A 276 -9.24 9.91 -3.47
C THR A 276 -9.86 9.74 -2.09
N ARG A 277 -10.44 10.81 -1.50
CA ARG A 277 -11.09 10.70 -0.18
C ARG A 277 -12.52 10.16 -0.24
N LEU A 278 -13.13 10.14 -1.42
CA LEU A 278 -14.37 9.39 -1.65
C LEU A 278 -14.08 7.89 -1.74
N ILE A 279 -12.97 7.54 -2.41
CA ILE A 279 -12.52 6.15 -2.55
C ILE A 279 -12.07 5.58 -1.21
N PHE A 280 -11.17 6.28 -0.53
CA PHE A 280 -10.65 5.91 0.79
C PHE A 280 -11.36 6.77 1.84
N HIS A 281 -12.51 6.29 2.31
CA HIS A 281 -13.39 7.07 3.16
C HIS A 281 -12.78 7.34 4.56
N LEU A 282 -12.93 8.55 5.09
CA LEU A 282 -12.34 8.97 6.38
C LEU A 282 -12.78 8.10 7.57
N GLU A 283 -14.04 7.69 7.58
CA GLU A 283 -14.60 6.86 8.66
C GLU A 283 -14.06 5.43 8.70
N ASP A 284 -13.32 4.98 7.67
CA ASP A 284 -12.62 3.70 7.74
C ASP A 284 -11.25 3.81 8.42
N ASP A 285 -10.62 5.00 8.39
CA ASP A 285 -9.26 5.19 8.89
C ASP A 285 -9.05 4.68 10.32
N PRO A 286 -9.98 4.85 11.29
CA PRO A 286 -9.79 4.34 12.66
C PRO A 286 -9.85 2.81 12.78
N LEU A 287 -10.36 2.13 11.76
CA LEU A 287 -10.57 0.67 11.75
C LEU A 287 -9.41 -0.10 11.11
N LEU A 288 -8.53 0.62 10.39
CA LEU A 288 -7.38 0.04 9.71
C LEU A 288 -6.32 -0.41 10.72
N ASN A 289 -5.66 -1.52 10.41
CA ASN A 289 -4.52 -2.02 11.16
C ASN A 289 -3.25 -1.27 10.74
N TYR A 290 -2.75 -0.34 11.56
CA TYR A 290 -1.57 0.47 11.25
C TYR A 290 -0.30 -0.21 11.73
N LEU A 291 0.69 -0.28 10.85
CA LEU A 291 1.98 -0.85 11.18
C LEU A 291 2.81 0.14 12.00
N TYR A 292 3.78 -0.40 12.74
CA TYR A 292 4.78 0.38 13.46
C TYR A 292 6.18 0.01 12.96
N ASP A 293 6.97 1.01 12.61
CA ASP A 293 8.39 0.86 12.29
C ASP A 293 9.19 1.80 13.18
N ASP A 294 10.22 1.30 13.86
CA ASP A 294 11.01 2.05 14.86
C ASP A 294 10.15 2.80 15.91
N ASN A 295 9.04 2.16 16.35
CA ASN A 295 7.99 2.72 17.23
C ASN A 295 7.19 3.91 16.64
N GLN A 296 7.39 4.22 15.37
CA GLN A 296 6.60 5.20 14.65
C GLN A 296 5.43 4.51 13.95
N ARG A 297 4.21 5.02 14.18
CA ARG A 297 3.04 4.59 13.42
C ARG A 297 3.19 5.01 11.96
N ILE A 298 3.25 4.02 11.07
CA ILE A 298 3.36 4.16 9.63
C ILE A 298 2.03 3.78 8.95
N GLU A 299 2.02 3.49 7.66
CA GLU A 299 0.83 3.12 6.89
C GLU A 299 0.17 1.81 7.38
N PRO A 300 -1.12 1.59 7.08
CA PRO A 300 -1.77 0.32 7.39
C PRO A 300 -1.31 -0.83 6.49
N GLU A 301 -1.59 -2.07 6.89
CA GLU A 301 -1.34 -3.25 6.05
C GLU A 301 -1.97 -3.07 4.65
N TRP A 302 -3.19 -2.55 4.62
CA TRP A 302 -3.91 -2.13 3.43
C TRP A 302 -4.97 -1.10 3.79
N TYR A 303 -5.38 -0.29 2.81
CA TYR A 303 -6.58 0.55 2.94
C TYR A 303 -7.84 -0.21 2.49
N ALA A 304 -9.02 0.22 2.94
CA ALA A 304 -10.30 -0.36 2.55
C ALA A 304 -11.06 0.60 1.60
N PRO A 305 -10.73 0.66 0.30
CA PRO A 305 -11.44 1.53 -0.63
C PRO A 305 -12.91 1.09 -0.81
N ILE A 306 -13.76 1.98 -1.31
CA ILE A 306 -15.18 1.65 -1.61
C ILE A 306 -15.36 0.86 -2.92
N ILE A 307 -14.34 0.82 -3.78
CA ILE A 307 -14.28 0.05 -5.04
C ILE A 307 -12.93 -0.69 -5.16
N PRO A 308 -12.85 -1.83 -5.86
CA PRO A 308 -11.61 -2.60 -6.00
C PRO A 308 -10.59 -1.88 -6.91
N MET A 309 -9.74 -1.05 -6.30
CA MET A 309 -8.78 -0.22 -7.03
C MET A 309 -7.76 -1.02 -7.84
N VAL A 310 -7.50 -2.27 -7.47
CA VAL A 310 -6.65 -3.21 -8.23
C VAL A 310 -7.19 -3.48 -9.63
N LEU A 311 -8.52 -3.48 -9.82
CA LEU A 311 -9.16 -3.62 -11.13
C LEU A 311 -9.28 -2.27 -11.85
N VAL A 312 -9.42 -1.17 -11.11
CA VAL A 312 -9.51 0.18 -11.70
C VAL A 312 -8.22 0.54 -12.44
N ASN A 313 -7.08 0.47 -11.75
CA ASN A 313 -5.79 0.91 -12.31
C ASN A 313 -4.91 -0.23 -12.81
N GLY A 314 -5.35 -1.48 -12.65
CA GLY A 314 -4.52 -2.64 -12.93
C GLY A 314 -3.32 -2.76 -11.99
N ALA A 315 -2.45 -3.72 -12.28
CA ALA A 315 -1.21 -3.93 -11.54
C ALA A 315 -0.18 -4.69 -12.36
N ASP A 316 1.06 -4.22 -12.34
CA ASP A 316 2.22 -4.94 -12.88
C ASP A 316 3.27 -5.10 -11.79
N GLY A 317 3.80 -6.32 -11.65
CA GLY A 317 4.82 -6.61 -10.66
C GLY A 317 5.54 -7.91 -10.95
N ILE A 318 6.85 -7.94 -10.68
CA ILE A 318 7.68 -9.13 -10.82
C ILE A 318 8.45 -9.26 -9.50
N GLY A 319 8.19 -10.34 -8.78
CA GLY A 319 8.91 -10.69 -7.56
C GLY A 319 9.58 -12.06 -7.70
N THR A 320 9.99 -12.62 -6.57
CA THR A 320 10.64 -13.93 -6.54
C THR A 320 9.64 -15.06 -6.77
N GLY A 321 9.69 -15.64 -7.98
CA GLY A 321 8.85 -16.78 -8.37
C GLY A 321 7.43 -16.42 -8.81
N TYR A 322 6.99 -15.18 -8.58
CA TYR A 322 5.66 -14.69 -8.95
C TYR A 322 5.75 -13.45 -9.82
N ALA A 323 4.76 -13.30 -10.70
CA ALA A 323 4.52 -12.07 -11.44
C ALA A 323 3.02 -11.80 -11.45
N THR A 324 2.65 -10.53 -11.49
CA THR A 324 1.26 -10.11 -11.61
C THR A 324 1.11 -9.19 -12.80
N HIS A 325 0.06 -9.43 -13.57
CA HIS A 325 -0.36 -8.61 -14.69
C HIS A 325 -1.89 -8.54 -14.69
N ILE A 326 -2.40 -7.45 -14.13
CA ILE A 326 -3.83 -7.13 -14.05
C ILE A 326 -4.05 -5.90 -14.93
N LEU A 327 -4.99 -6.00 -15.87
CA LEU A 327 -5.35 -4.90 -16.76
C LEU A 327 -6.30 -3.93 -16.07
N ASN A 328 -6.44 -2.75 -16.65
CA ASN A 328 -7.37 -1.73 -16.18
C ASN A 328 -8.79 -2.08 -16.65
N TYR A 329 -9.78 -1.76 -15.81
CA TYR A 329 -11.20 -1.92 -16.08
C TYR A 329 -11.95 -0.61 -15.87
N ASN A 330 -13.13 -0.51 -16.48
CA ASN A 330 -13.92 0.70 -16.41
C ASN A 330 -14.51 0.91 -15.01
N VAL A 331 -14.34 2.11 -14.45
CA VAL A 331 -14.81 2.45 -13.10
C VAL A 331 -16.32 2.30 -12.95
N ILE A 332 -17.09 2.69 -13.97
CA ILE A 332 -18.56 2.60 -13.95
C ILE A 332 -19.02 1.15 -14.05
N GLU A 333 -18.37 0.31 -14.86
CA GLU A 333 -18.68 -1.13 -14.92
C GLU A 333 -18.41 -1.83 -13.59
N ILE A 334 -17.30 -1.48 -12.92
CA ILE A 334 -16.99 -1.98 -11.57
C ILE A 334 -18.10 -1.58 -10.58
N ILE A 335 -18.49 -0.30 -10.56
CA ILE A 335 -19.56 0.20 -9.68
C ILE A 335 -20.89 -0.52 -9.98
N ASN A 336 -21.24 -0.70 -11.25
CA ASN A 336 -22.45 -1.42 -11.66
C ASN A 336 -22.44 -2.87 -11.19
N ASN A 337 -21.30 -3.56 -11.27
CA ASN A 337 -21.16 -4.92 -10.74
C ASN A 337 -21.28 -4.96 -9.21
N LEU A 338 -20.77 -3.97 -8.49
CA LEU A 338 -20.98 -3.87 -7.04
C LEU A 338 -22.46 -3.66 -6.70
N TYR A 339 -23.19 -2.81 -7.45
CA TYR A 339 -24.64 -2.65 -7.27
C TYR A 339 -25.38 -3.97 -7.49
N ARG A 340 -25.07 -4.70 -8.57
CA ARG A 340 -25.64 -6.03 -8.84
C ARG A 340 -25.45 -6.98 -7.66
N MET A 341 -24.23 -7.04 -7.13
CA MET A 341 -23.92 -7.89 -5.97
C MET A 341 -24.68 -7.46 -4.70
N LEU A 342 -24.83 -6.14 -4.48
CA LEU A 342 -25.65 -5.61 -3.39
C LEU A 342 -27.15 -5.92 -3.58
N ASP A 343 -27.61 -6.13 -4.82
CA ASP A 343 -28.97 -6.58 -5.18
C ASP A 343 -29.12 -8.12 -5.12
N GLY A 344 -28.04 -8.85 -4.79
CA GLY A 344 -28.03 -10.31 -4.75
C GLY A 344 -27.86 -10.99 -6.11
N GLU A 345 -27.48 -10.23 -7.14
CA GLU A 345 -27.18 -10.73 -8.48
C GLU A 345 -25.71 -11.10 -8.63
N GLU A 346 -25.44 -12.01 -9.57
CA GLU A 346 -24.07 -12.35 -9.96
C GLU A 346 -23.45 -11.23 -10.80
N PRO A 347 -22.18 -10.86 -10.56
CA PRO A 347 -21.53 -9.82 -11.34
C PRO A 347 -21.35 -10.29 -12.80
N HIS A 348 -21.27 -9.34 -13.72
CA HIS A 348 -21.01 -9.58 -15.13
C HIS A 348 -19.52 -9.53 -15.46
N ARG A 349 -19.09 -10.37 -16.40
CA ARG A 349 -17.72 -10.34 -16.93
C ARG A 349 -17.42 -8.96 -17.53
N MET A 350 -16.25 -8.41 -17.22
CA MET A 350 -15.82 -7.09 -17.70
C MET A 350 -14.73 -7.26 -18.76
N LEU A 351 -14.74 -6.39 -19.77
CA LEU A 351 -13.64 -6.29 -20.72
C LEU A 351 -12.62 -5.26 -20.22
N PRO A 352 -11.31 -5.46 -20.45
CA PRO A 352 -10.31 -4.45 -20.16
C PRO A 352 -10.66 -3.12 -20.83
N ASN A 353 -10.50 -2.02 -20.09
CA ASN A 353 -10.84 -0.69 -20.54
C ASN A 353 -9.82 0.32 -20.00
N PHE A 354 -9.31 1.18 -20.88
CA PHE A 354 -8.31 2.18 -20.56
C PHE A 354 -8.87 3.57 -20.84
N ARG A 355 -8.79 4.47 -19.86
CA ARG A 355 -9.34 5.83 -19.98
C ARG A 355 -8.67 6.58 -21.15
N GLY A 356 -9.50 7.15 -22.03
CA GLY A 356 -9.07 7.95 -23.18
C GLY A 356 -8.56 7.15 -24.38
N PHE A 357 -8.55 5.81 -24.30
CA PHE A 357 -8.22 4.96 -25.44
C PHE A 357 -9.38 4.90 -26.43
N THR A 358 -9.11 5.15 -27.71
CA THR A 358 -10.15 5.16 -28.76
C THR A 358 -10.15 3.92 -29.64
N GLY A 359 -9.17 3.04 -29.50
CA GLY A 359 -9.10 1.79 -30.25
C GLY A 359 -10.02 0.71 -29.68
N THR A 360 -9.92 -0.50 -30.24
CA THR A 360 -10.78 -1.63 -29.87
C THR A 360 -10.04 -2.70 -29.09
N ILE A 361 -10.72 -3.33 -28.13
CA ILE A 361 -10.21 -4.48 -27.37
C ILE A 361 -11.16 -5.64 -27.58
N GLU A 362 -10.66 -6.72 -28.16
CA GLU A 362 -11.41 -7.95 -28.41
C GLU A 362 -10.93 -9.07 -27.49
N ASP A 363 -11.87 -9.87 -27.01
CA ASP A 363 -11.59 -11.05 -26.22
C ASP A 363 -11.32 -12.27 -27.12
N LEU A 364 -10.15 -12.87 -26.97
CA LEU A 364 -9.79 -14.13 -27.65
C LEU A 364 -10.17 -15.37 -26.84
N GLY A 365 -10.72 -15.19 -25.64
CA GLY A 365 -10.92 -16.27 -24.68
C GLY A 365 -9.63 -16.63 -23.95
N ASN A 366 -9.75 -17.49 -22.93
CA ASN A 366 -8.62 -17.97 -22.10
C ASN A 366 -7.76 -16.83 -21.53
N ASN A 367 -8.39 -15.75 -21.04
CA ASN A 367 -7.70 -14.59 -20.45
C ASN A 367 -6.69 -13.92 -21.40
N ARG A 368 -7.01 -13.91 -22.70
CA ARG A 368 -6.22 -13.22 -23.73
C ARG A 368 -7.09 -12.24 -24.48
N TYR A 369 -6.53 -11.08 -24.74
CA TYR A 369 -7.19 -9.97 -25.41
C TYR A 369 -6.29 -9.46 -26.53
N VAL A 370 -6.88 -8.97 -27.62
CA VAL A 370 -6.16 -8.18 -28.63
C VAL A 370 -6.60 -6.75 -28.51
N CYS A 371 -5.63 -5.86 -28.38
CA CYS A 371 -5.82 -4.42 -28.43
C CYS A 371 -5.38 -3.90 -29.80
N TYR A 372 -6.31 -3.26 -30.51
CA TYR A 372 -6.08 -2.68 -31.82
C TYR A 372 -6.00 -1.16 -31.75
N GLY A 373 -5.02 -0.59 -32.45
CA GLY A 373 -5.03 0.84 -32.77
C GLY A 373 -6.05 1.16 -33.87
N GLU A 374 -6.16 2.44 -34.22
CA GLU A 374 -7.08 2.91 -35.27
C GLU A 374 -6.28 3.36 -36.49
N VAL A 375 -6.70 2.87 -37.66
CA VAL A 375 -6.10 3.17 -38.95
C VAL A 375 -7.18 3.30 -40.03
N ALA A 376 -7.08 4.33 -40.85
CA ALA A 376 -8.02 4.61 -41.93
C ALA A 376 -7.27 4.95 -43.22
N VAL A 377 -7.74 4.42 -44.35
CA VAL A 377 -7.21 4.79 -45.68
C VAL A 377 -7.89 6.09 -46.11
N LEU A 378 -7.10 7.09 -46.50
CA LEU A 378 -7.61 8.39 -46.93
C LEU A 378 -7.83 8.42 -48.45
N ASP A 379 -6.88 7.87 -49.20
CA ASP A 379 -6.89 7.79 -50.66
C ASP A 379 -5.97 6.63 -51.14
N ASP A 380 -5.70 6.55 -52.45
CA ASP A 380 -4.96 5.45 -53.08
C ASP A 380 -3.46 5.38 -52.71
N ASP A 381 -2.90 6.42 -52.08
CA ASP A 381 -1.48 6.48 -51.72
C ASP A 381 -1.22 6.89 -50.25
N THR A 382 -2.27 7.27 -49.51
CA THR A 382 -2.18 7.85 -48.18
C THR A 382 -3.14 7.17 -47.20
N LEU A 383 -2.65 6.90 -45.99
CA LEU A 383 -3.42 6.45 -44.85
C LEU A 383 -3.10 7.25 -43.58
N GLU A 384 -3.97 7.14 -42.59
CA GLU A 384 -3.86 7.80 -41.30
C GLU A 384 -3.97 6.82 -40.15
N ILE A 385 -3.03 6.90 -39.20
CA ILE A 385 -3.05 6.16 -37.93
C ILE A 385 -3.42 7.15 -36.82
N THR A 386 -4.58 6.99 -36.22
CA THR A 386 -5.15 7.91 -35.21
C THR A 386 -5.07 7.37 -33.79
N GLU A 387 -4.79 6.08 -33.60
CA GLU A 387 -4.58 5.50 -32.27
C GLU A 387 -3.58 4.35 -32.32
N LEU A 388 -2.78 4.21 -31.26
CA LEU A 388 -1.83 3.11 -31.08
C LEU A 388 -2.35 2.15 -30.00
N PRO A 389 -2.01 0.84 -30.08
CA PRO A 389 -2.35 -0.10 -29.02
C PRO A 389 -1.82 0.34 -27.64
N ILE A 390 -2.51 -0.11 -26.58
CA ILE A 390 -2.13 0.20 -25.21
C ILE A 390 -0.68 -0.20 -24.93
N ARG A 391 0.06 0.70 -24.27
CA ARG A 391 1.50 0.59 -23.96
C ARG A 391 2.44 0.60 -25.17
N VAL A 392 1.94 1.00 -26.34
CA VAL A 392 2.76 1.39 -27.49
C VAL A 392 2.89 2.91 -27.50
N TRP A 393 4.07 3.40 -27.17
CA TRP A 393 4.35 4.84 -27.03
C TRP A 393 4.70 5.46 -28.37
N THR A 394 4.30 6.71 -28.59
CA THR A 394 4.42 7.40 -29.88
C THR A 394 5.86 7.43 -30.40
N GLN A 395 6.82 7.79 -29.54
CA GLN A 395 8.23 7.86 -29.92
C GLN A 395 8.80 6.46 -30.22
N ASN A 396 8.47 5.48 -29.37
CA ASN A 396 8.88 4.10 -29.58
C ASN A 396 8.32 3.53 -30.89
N TYR A 397 7.06 3.85 -31.24
CA TYR A 397 6.43 3.39 -32.47
C TYR A 397 7.09 4.01 -33.70
N LYS A 398 7.34 5.33 -33.67
CA LYS A 398 8.07 6.04 -34.72
C LYS A 398 9.42 5.38 -35.01
N GLU A 399 10.25 5.21 -33.97
CA GLU A 399 11.62 4.68 -34.11
C GLU A 399 11.67 3.20 -34.48
N SER A 400 10.78 2.37 -33.92
CA SER A 400 10.86 0.91 -34.07
C SER A 400 10.00 0.33 -35.20
N VAL A 401 9.04 1.10 -35.73
CA VAL A 401 8.11 0.66 -36.76
C VAL A 401 8.21 1.53 -38.01
N LEU A 402 7.96 2.84 -37.91
CA LEU A 402 7.89 3.70 -39.09
C LEU A 402 9.26 3.99 -39.71
N GLU A 403 10.29 4.28 -38.92
CA GLU A 403 11.64 4.54 -39.43
C GLU A 403 12.23 3.34 -40.21
N PRO A 404 12.12 2.09 -39.74
CA PRO A 404 12.50 0.92 -40.54
C PRO A 404 11.68 0.73 -41.80
N MET A 405 10.39 1.08 -41.78
CA MET A 405 9.52 0.98 -42.96
C MET A 405 9.84 2.05 -44.01
N LEU A 406 10.36 3.22 -43.60
CA LEU A 406 10.76 4.31 -44.49
C LEU A 406 12.12 4.05 -45.15
N ASN A 407 13.12 3.75 -44.32
CA ASN A 407 14.52 3.67 -44.78
C ASN A 407 14.92 2.26 -45.22
N GLY A 408 14.14 1.25 -44.84
CA GLY A 408 14.53 -0.15 -44.91
C GLY A 408 15.53 -0.53 -43.80
N SER A 409 15.57 -1.82 -43.49
CA SER A 409 16.49 -2.43 -42.54
C SER A 409 16.85 -3.86 -43.00
N GLU A 410 17.79 -4.52 -42.33
CA GLU A 410 18.15 -5.93 -42.63
C GLU A 410 16.94 -6.88 -42.59
N LYS A 411 15.89 -6.54 -41.82
CA LYS A 411 14.72 -7.40 -41.59
C LYS A 411 13.44 -6.91 -42.27
N VAL A 412 13.34 -5.62 -42.60
CA VAL A 412 12.13 -5.00 -43.12
C VAL A 412 12.53 -4.16 -44.34
N PRO A 413 12.10 -4.50 -45.57
CA PRO A 413 12.35 -3.66 -46.72
C PRO A 413 11.58 -2.35 -46.60
N ALA A 414 12.07 -1.29 -47.24
CA ALA A 414 11.35 -0.03 -47.33
C ALA A 414 9.98 -0.26 -48.00
N CYS A 415 8.91 0.11 -47.31
CA CYS A 415 7.54 -0.08 -47.76
C CYS A 415 6.69 1.19 -47.72
N ILE A 416 7.12 2.23 -46.98
CA ILE A 416 6.50 3.57 -47.00
C ILE A 416 7.44 4.55 -47.71
N THR A 417 6.89 5.60 -48.31
CA THR A 417 7.65 6.63 -49.04
C THR A 417 7.93 7.86 -48.19
N ASP A 418 6.99 8.22 -47.33
CA ASP A 418 7.09 9.37 -46.41
C ASP A 418 6.08 9.19 -45.27
N TYR A 419 6.26 9.88 -44.16
CA TYR A 419 5.23 10.04 -43.14
C TYR A 419 5.30 11.41 -42.47
N LYS A 420 4.14 11.93 -42.06
CA LYS A 420 4.02 13.18 -41.29
C LYS A 420 3.39 12.91 -39.95
N GLU A 421 3.83 13.63 -38.94
CA GLU A 421 3.34 13.53 -37.56
C GLU A 421 2.60 14.79 -37.14
N TYR A 422 1.38 14.63 -36.63
CA TYR A 422 0.53 15.71 -36.12
C TYR A 422 0.00 15.38 -34.73
N HIS A 423 0.86 14.78 -33.91
CA HIS A 423 0.52 14.33 -32.56
C HIS A 423 0.38 15.49 -31.58
N THR A 424 -0.34 15.24 -30.50
CA THR A 424 -0.26 16.05 -29.28
C THR A 424 0.36 15.20 -28.16
N ASP A 425 0.44 15.75 -26.95
CA ASP A 425 0.77 15.00 -25.74
C ASP A 425 -0.30 13.97 -25.35
N VAL A 426 -1.53 14.08 -25.89
CA VAL A 426 -2.68 13.22 -25.56
C VAL A 426 -3.08 12.30 -26.71
N THR A 427 -2.99 12.77 -27.95
CA THR A 427 -3.51 12.08 -29.15
C THR A 427 -2.40 11.73 -30.15
N VAL A 428 -2.60 10.64 -30.89
CA VAL A 428 -1.70 10.20 -31.96
C VAL A 428 -2.33 10.48 -33.32
N ARG A 429 -1.50 10.80 -34.30
CA ARG A 429 -1.89 11.08 -35.69
C ARG A 429 -0.70 11.01 -36.63
N PHE A 430 -0.48 9.86 -37.25
CA PHE A 430 0.50 9.70 -38.34
C PHE A 430 -0.23 9.70 -39.67
N VAL A 431 0.27 10.47 -40.63
CA VAL A 431 -0.18 10.42 -42.03
C VAL A 431 0.93 9.77 -42.84
N VAL A 432 0.70 8.55 -43.32
CA VAL A 432 1.71 7.72 -43.98
C VAL A 432 1.42 7.68 -45.47
N LYS A 433 2.46 7.91 -46.28
CA LYS A 433 2.41 7.78 -47.73
C LYS A 433 3.11 6.52 -48.19
N MET A 434 2.53 5.85 -49.19
CA MET A 434 3.02 4.61 -49.77
C MET A 434 2.79 4.60 -51.27
N SER A 435 3.38 3.65 -52.00
CA SER A 435 2.95 3.42 -53.38
C SER A 435 1.57 2.72 -53.39
N PRO A 436 0.69 3.00 -54.37
CA PRO A 436 -0.61 2.33 -54.47
C PRO A 436 -0.53 0.80 -54.54
N GLU A 437 0.55 0.26 -55.08
CA GLU A 437 0.81 -1.19 -55.08
C GLU A 437 1.06 -1.73 -53.68
N LYS A 438 1.90 -1.04 -52.89
CA LYS A 438 2.22 -1.44 -51.51
C LYS A 438 1.05 -1.22 -50.56
N LEU A 439 0.23 -0.20 -50.79
CA LEU A 439 -0.99 0.03 -50.01
C LEU A 439 -1.98 -1.13 -50.18
N ARG A 440 -2.23 -1.58 -51.43
CA ARG A 440 -3.07 -2.75 -51.70
C ARG A 440 -2.50 -4.04 -51.09
N GLU A 441 -1.19 -4.21 -51.10
CA GLU A 441 -0.52 -5.33 -50.41
C GLU A 441 -0.78 -5.27 -48.89
N ALA A 442 -0.66 -4.08 -48.28
CA ALA A 442 -0.93 -3.86 -46.86
C ALA A 442 -2.39 -4.13 -46.49
N GLU A 443 -3.35 -3.67 -47.30
CA GLU A 443 -4.78 -3.95 -47.12
C GLU A 443 -5.07 -5.45 -47.20
N SER A 444 -4.52 -6.15 -48.20
CA SER A 444 -4.70 -7.60 -48.36
C SER A 444 -4.15 -8.41 -47.18
N THR A 445 -3.10 -7.89 -46.52
CA THR A 445 -2.49 -8.49 -45.33
C THR A 445 -3.25 -8.13 -44.05
N GLY A 446 -4.06 -7.08 -44.09
CA GLY A 446 -4.69 -6.42 -42.95
C GLY A 446 -3.80 -5.30 -42.38
N LEU A 447 -4.30 -4.07 -42.41
CA LEU A 447 -3.55 -2.87 -42.02
C LEU A 447 -3.03 -2.94 -40.57
N HIS A 448 -3.85 -3.44 -39.63
CA HIS A 448 -3.43 -3.60 -38.24
C HIS A 448 -2.21 -4.51 -38.09
N LYS A 449 -2.17 -5.61 -38.85
CA LYS A 449 -1.03 -6.53 -38.84
C LYS A 449 0.18 -5.92 -39.53
N PHE A 450 -0.03 -5.30 -40.69
CA PHE A 450 1.04 -4.68 -41.48
C PHE A 450 1.77 -3.59 -40.69
N PHE A 451 1.01 -2.67 -40.08
CA PHE A 451 1.53 -1.54 -39.30
C PHE A 451 1.80 -1.87 -37.83
N LYS A 452 1.69 -3.15 -37.42
CA LYS A 452 1.87 -3.59 -36.02
C LYS A 452 0.98 -2.82 -35.03
N LEU A 453 -0.24 -2.47 -35.45
CA LEU A 453 -1.26 -1.80 -34.63
C LEU A 453 -2.15 -2.82 -33.90
N GLN A 454 -1.62 -3.99 -33.57
CA GLN A 454 -2.29 -4.99 -32.75
C GLN A 454 -1.32 -5.54 -31.70
N THR A 455 -1.73 -5.50 -30.43
CA THR A 455 -0.95 -6.04 -29.31
C THR A 455 -1.79 -7.05 -28.55
N VAL A 456 -1.22 -8.23 -28.32
CA VAL A 456 -1.85 -9.25 -27.47
C VAL A 456 -1.53 -8.94 -26.01
N MET A 457 -2.56 -8.85 -25.18
CA MET A 457 -2.45 -8.75 -23.73
C MET A 457 -2.99 -10.03 -23.10
N SER A 458 -2.46 -10.44 -21.94
CA SER A 458 -2.93 -11.62 -21.24
C SER A 458 -2.98 -11.41 -19.75
N THR A 459 -4.11 -11.77 -19.14
CA THR A 459 -4.29 -11.79 -17.69
C THR A 459 -4.08 -13.18 -17.10
N GLY A 460 -3.23 -14.00 -17.72
CA GLY A 460 -2.94 -15.37 -17.27
C GLY A 460 -2.24 -15.48 -15.91
N SER A 461 -1.79 -14.36 -15.33
CA SER A 461 -1.13 -14.30 -14.02
C SER A 461 -1.64 -13.09 -13.23
N MET A 462 -2.84 -13.19 -12.66
CA MET A 462 -3.34 -12.21 -11.69
C MET A 462 -2.98 -12.67 -10.27
N VAL A 463 -1.82 -12.24 -9.76
CA VAL A 463 -1.36 -12.61 -8.41
C VAL A 463 -1.43 -11.40 -7.50
N CYS A 464 -2.08 -11.53 -6.35
CA CYS A 464 -2.14 -10.48 -5.33
C CYS A 464 -1.92 -11.10 -3.95
N PHE A 465 -1.55 -10.26 -2.98
CA PHE A 465 -1.71 -10.60 -1.57
C PHE A 465 -3.18 -10.54 -1.19
N ASP A 466 -3.67 -11.59 -0.54
CA ASP A 466 -4.97 -11.61 0.10
C ASP A 466 -4.97 -10.73 1.37
N PRO A 467 -6.13 -10.50 2.03
CA PRO A 467 -6.21 -9.65 3.21
C PRO A 467 -5.36 -10.12 4.40
N LEU A 468 -4.92 -11.38 4.41
CA LEU A 468 -4.11 -12.01 5.45
C LEU A 468 -2.61 -12.02 5.10
N GLY A 469 -2.22 -11.42 3.98
CA GLY A 469 -0.83 -11.37 3.53
C GLY A 469 -0.34 -12.65 2.85
N CYS A 470 -1.23 -13.52 2.38
CA CYS A 470 -0.87 -14.68 1.57
C CYS A 470 -0.96 -14.39 0.08
N LEU A 471 0.01 -14.85 -0.71
CA LEU A 471 -0.06 -14.75 -2.17
C LEU A 471 -1.12 -15.72 -2.73
N LYS A 472 -2.04 -15.18 -3.54
CA LYS A 472 -3.09 -15.94 -4.22
C LYS A 472 -3.10 -15.61 -5.71
N CYS A 473 -3.28 -16.65 -6.53
CA CYS A 473 -3.51 -16.49 -7.96
C CYS A 473 -5.01 -16.49 -8.25
N TYR A 474 -5.49 -15.44 -8.90
CA TYR A 474 -6.87 -15.25 -9.27
C TYR A 474 -7.06 -15.68 -10.73
N PRO A 475 -8.08 -16.49 -11.04
CA PRO A 475 -8.28 -16.99 -12.41
C PRO A 475 -8.88 -15.94 -13.34
N ASN A 476 -9.58 -14.92 -12.82
CA ASN A 476 -10.19 -13.84 -13.58
C ASN A 476 -10.60 -12.69 -12.64
N GLU A 477 -11.00 -11.56 -13.23
CA GLU A 477 -11.45 -10.35 -12.53
C GLU A 477 -12.70 -10.57 -11.67
N MET A 478 -13.52 -11.57 -12.02
CA MET A 478 -14.76 -11.89 -11.31
C MET A 478 -14.51 -12.49 -9.93
N VAL A 479 -13.44 -13.25 -9.77
CA VAL A 479 -13.04 -13.76 -8.44
C VAL A 479 -12.48 -12.64 -7.57
N ILE A 480 -11.73 -11.70 -8.17
CA ILE A 480 -11.20 -10.53 -7.45
C ILE A 480 -12.34 -9.66 -6.91
N ILE A 481 -13.31 -9.29 -7.75
CA ILE A 481 -14.42 -8.42 -7.31
C ILE A 481 -15.28 -9.10 -6.24
N ARG A 482 -15.46 -10.43 -6.28
CA ARG A 482 -16.19 -11.18 -5.25
C ARG A 482 -15.49 -11.17 -3.90
N GLU A 483 -14.20 -11.50 -3.88
CA GLU A 483 -13.42 -11.51 -2.63
C GLU A 483 -13.34 -10.10 -2.03
N PHE A 484 -13.16 -9.09 -2.88
CA PHE A 484 -13.24 -7.70 -2.46
C PHE A 484 -14.62 -7.36 -1.88
N TYR A 485 -15.70 -7.80 -2.53
CA TYR A 485 -17.06 -7.50 -2.10
C TYR A 485 -17.38 -8.06 -0.72
N GLU A 486 -17.06 -9.33 -0.50
CA GLU A 486 -17.29 -10.02 0.78
C GLU A 486 -16.55 -9.29 1.91
N LEU A 487 -15.25 -9.02 1.70
CA LEU A 487 -14.46 -8.26 2.66
C LEU A 487 -15.06 -6.88 2.91
N ARG A 488 -15.39 -6.15 1.84
CA ARG A 488 -15.81 -4.76 1.94
C ARG A 488 -17.15 -4.63 2.67
N LEU A 489 -18.08 -5.55 2.48
CA LEU A 489 -19.35 -5.57 3.20
C LEU A 489 -19.15 -5.75 4.72
N THR A 490 -18.27 -6.66 5.14
CA THR A 490 -17.87 -6.81 6.55
C THR A 490 -17.23 -5.54 7.10
N TRP A 491 -16.49 -4.79 6.27
CA TRP A 491 -15.93 -3.50 6.68
C TRP A 491 -16.99 -2.41 6.88
N TYR A 492 -18.07 -2.41 6.10
CA TYR A 492 -19.22 -1.55 6.37
C TYR A 492 -19.95 -1.92 7.66
N GLU A 493 -20.00 -3.19 8.04
CA GLU A 493 -20.51 -3.61 9.35
C GLU A 493 -19.65 -3.03 10.49
N LYS A 494 -18.31 -3.19 10.39
CA LYS A 494 -17.37 -2.60 11.35
C LYS A 494 -17.52 -1.08 11.44
N ARG A 495 -17.61 -0.40 10.29
CA ARG A 495 -17.82 1.05 10.21
C ARG A 495 -19.14 1.47 10.85
N LYS A 496 -20.24 0.76 10.58
CA LYS A 496 -21.54 1.07 11.18
C LYS A 496 -21.46 0.98 12.70
N VAL A 497 -20.91 -0.10 13.25
CA VAL A 497 -20.73 -0.26 14.70
C VAL A 497 -19.87 0.86 15.30
N TYR A 498 -18.78 1.22 14.63
CA TYR A 498 -17.92 2.32 15.05
C TYR A 498 -18.65 3.66 15.10
N LEU A 499 -19.34 4.02 14.02
CA LEU A 499 -20.11 5.26 13.92
C LEU A 499 -21.25 5.32 14.95
N GLU A 500 -21.94 4.20 15.20
CA GLU A 500 -22.96 4.13 16.26
C GLU A 500 -22.37 4.40 17.64
N GLY A 501 -21.18 3.85 17.92
CA GLY A 501 -20.46 4.10 19.17
C GLY A 501 -20.01 5.55 19.32
N VAL A 502 -19.49 6.17 18.25
CA VAL A 502 -19.11 7.59 18.22
C VAL A 502 -20.31 8.48 18.51
N LEU A 503 -21.40 8.34 17.74
CA LEU A 503 -22.60 9.16 17.91
C LEU A 503 -23.24 8.95 19.30
N SER A 504 -23.22 7.71 19.82
CA SER A 504 -23.68 7.43 21.18
C SER A 504 -22.81 8.10 22.25
N ALA A 505 -21.49 8.10 22.07
CA ALA A 505 -20.57 8.76 23.00
C ALA A 505 -20.71 10.29 22.95
N GLU A 506 -20.85 10.88 21.76
CA GLU A 506 -21.10 12.31 21.57
C GLU A 506 -22.41 12.75 22.21
N ALA A 507 -23.50 12.00 21.99
CA ALA A 507 -24.79 12.28 22.59
C ALA A 507 -24.72 12.21 24.13
N ARG A 508 -24.08 11.19 24.70
CA ARG A 508 -23.86 11.07 26.16
C ARG A 508 -23.01 12.20 26.73
N LYS A 509 -21.99 12.65 26.00
CA LYS A 509 -21.16 13.79 26.40
C LYS A 509 -21.99 15.08 26.49
N LEU A 510 -22.79 15.37 25.47
CA LEU A 510 -23.68 16.53 25.42
C LEU A 510 -24.77 16.46 26.51
N GLU A 511 -25.32 15.27 26.76
CA GLU A 511 -26.28 15.04 27.84
C GLU A 511 -25.70 15.33 29.22
N ASN A 512 -24.50 14.82 29.51
CA ASN A 512 -23.80 15.11 30.75
C ASN A 512 -23.49 16.61 30.90
N GLN A 513 -23.08 17.30 29.83
CA GLN A 513 -22.86 18.75 29.86
C GLN A 513 -24.15 19.53 30.11
N ALA A 514 -25.24 19.18 29.43
CA ALA A 514 -26.55 19.82 29.62
C ALA A 514 -27.08 19.60 31.04
N ARG A 515 -26.94 18.38 31.57
CA ARG A 515 -27.29 18.02 32.95
C ARG A 515 -26.52 18.87 33.96
N PHE A 516 -25.21 18.99 33.79
CA PHE A 516 -24.37 19.80 34.68
C PHE A 516 -24.78 21.27 34.69
N VAL A 517 -24.99 21.86 33.51
CA VAL A 517 -25.44 23.26 33.41
C VAL A 517 -26.80 23.44 34.09
N LEU A 518 -27.74 22.49 33.89
CA LEU A 518 -29.06 22.54 34.52
C LEU A 518 -28.96 22.45 36.04
N GLU A 519 -28.21 21.48 36.56
CA GLU A 519 -28.03 21.29 38.01
C GLU A 519 -27.32 22.50 38.65
N LYS A 520 -26.41 23.16 37.92
CA LYS A 520 -25.77 24.41 38.38
C LYS A 520 -26.75 25.58 38.41
N ILE A 521 -27.59 25.75 37.38
CA ILE A 521 -28.62 26.81 37.33
C ILE A 521 -29.64 26.60 38.46
N GLN A 522 -30.01 25.35 38.74
CA GLN A 522 -30.97 24.98 39.80
C GLN A 522 -30.36 24.97 41.20
N SER A 523 -29.07 25.32 41.35
CA SER A 523 -28.34 25.28 42.62
C SER A 523 -28.28 23.88 43.28
N ILE A 524 -28.50 22.81 42.50
CA ILE A 524 -28.33 21.42 42.94
C ILE A 524 -26.83 21.08 43.00
N MET A 525 -26.06 21.56 42.01
CA MET A 525 -24.62 21.35 41.95
C MET A 525 -23.85 22.64 42.26
N VAL A 526 -23.29 22.72 43.47
CA VAL A 526 -22.55 23.89 43.96
C VAL A 526 -21.05 23.65 43.87
N ILE A 527 -20.41 24.28 42.88
CA ILE A 527 -18.97 24.13 42.59
C ILE A 527 -18.08 25.26 43.14
N GLU A 528 -18.68 26.31 43.70
CA GLU A 528 -17.96 27.50 44.16
C GLU A 528 -17.11 27.19 45.39
N ASN A 529 -15.87 27.68 45.40
CA ASN A 529 -14.89 27.49 46.49
C ASN A 529 -14.62 26.02 46.86
N LYS A 530 -14.89 25.07 45.96
CA LYS A 530 -14.59 23.65 46.14
C LYS A 530 -13.23 23.30 45.54
N PRO A 531 -12.36 22.54 46.25
CA PRO A 531 -11.14 22.00 45.67
C PRO A 531 -11.45 21.06 44.48
N LYS A 532 -10.58 21.05 43.47
CA LYS A 532 -10.75 20.18 42.27
C LYS A 532 -10.99 18.70 42.61
N LYS A 533 -10.29 18.18 43.62
CA LYS A 533 -10.47 16.79 44.10
C LYS A 533 -11.88 16.53 44.65
N GLU A 534 -12.47 17.51 45.32
CA GLU A 534 -13.84 17.42 45.84
C GLU A 534 -14.85 17.48 44.69
N LEU A 535 -14.64 18.33 43.68
CA LEU A 535 -15.48 18.40 42.48
C LEU A 535 -15.52 17.06 41.73
N ILE A 536 -14.36 16.43 41.53
CA ILE A 536 -14.27 15.10 40.90
C ILE A 536 -15.06 14.06 41.71
N ARG A 537 -14.97 14.10 43.04
CA ARG A 537 -15.74 13.22 43.93
C ARG A 537 -17.24 13.46 43.80
N MET A 538 -17.67 14.72 43.81
CA MET A 538 -19.08 15.11 43.66
C MET A 538 -19.67 14.63 42.33
N LEU A 539 -18.95 14.83 41.22
CA LEU A 539 -19.39 14.35 39.90
C LEU A 539 -19.52 12.83 39.86
N LYS A 540 -18.58 12.11 40.49
CA LYS A 540 -18.64 10.66 40.61
C LYS A 540 -19.82 10.18 41.46
N GLU A 541 -20.06 10.81 42.61
CA GLU A 541 -21.20 10.51 43.50
C GLU A 541 -22.55 10.83 42.83
N ALA A 542 -22.60 11.85 41.97
CA ALA A 542 -23.76 12.22 41.18
C ALA A 542 -23.93 11.37 39.90
N ASN A 543 -23.12 10.32 39.70
CA ASN A 543 -23.14 9.44 38.53
C ASN A 543 -23.00 10.19 37.20
N TYR A 544 -22.07 11.15 37.12
CA TYR A 544 -21.60 11.65 35.84
C TYR A 544 -20.59 10.67 35.24
N ASP A 545 -20.71 10.43 33.94
CA ASP A 545 -19.75 9.62 33.20
C ASP A 545 -18.38 10.31 33.16
N SER A 546 -17.30 9.52 33.14
CA SER A 546 -16.02 10.01 32.59
C SER A 546 -16.19 10.29 31.09
N ASP A 547 -15.40 11.19 30.49
CA ASP A 547 -15.57 11.63 29.09
C ASP A 547 -15.90 10.45 28.16
N PRO A 548 -17.17 10.34 27.71
CA PRO A 548 -17.63 9.16 26.99
C PRO A 548 -16.93 8.98 25.64
N VAL A 549 -16.50 10.09 25.01
CA VAL A 549 -15.82 10.07 23.71
C VAL A 549 -14.39 9.57 23.89
N LYS A 550 -13.71 10.02 24.94
CA LYS A 550 -12.37 9.54 25.27
C LYS A 550 -12.41 8.06 25.65
N ALA A 551 -13.36 7.66 26.50
CA ALA A 551 -13.56 6.26 26.89
C ALA A 551 -13.87 5.35 25.69
N TRP A 552 -14.70 5.82 24.74
CA TRP A 552 -14.97 5.08 23.50
C TRP A 552 -13.70 4.93 22.66
N LYS A 553 -12.96 6.01 22.44
CA LYS A 553 -11.70 5.96 21.69
C LYS A 553 -10.69 5.02 22.33
N GLU A 554 -10.51 5.09 23.65
CA GLU A 554 -9.65 4.16 24.40
C GLU A 554 -10.15 2.71 24.29
N SER A 555 -11.46 2.47 24.21
CA SER A 555 -11.99 1.12 24.01
C SER A 555 -11.71 0.56 22.63
N ILE A 556 -11.69 1.43 21.60
CA ILE A 556 -11.30 1.07 20.24
C ILE A 556 -9.79 0.84 20.18
N ASP A 557 -8.98 1.74 20.75
CA ASP A 557 -7.52 1.59 20.79
C ASP A 557 -7.13 0.32 21.57
N LYS A 558 -7.86 0.00 22.65
CA LYS A 558 -7.67 -1.28 23.38
C LYS A 558 -8.17 -2.47 22.58
N ALA A 559 -9.30 -2.40 21.89
CA ALA A 559 -9.79 -3.50 21.06
C ALA A 559 -8.86 -3.76 19.86
N ALA A 560 -8.31 -2.69 19.27
CA ALA A 560 -7.28 -2.74 18.23
C ALA A 560 -5.99 -3.34 18.80
N ALA A 561 -5.52 -2.88 19.96
CA ALA A 561 -4.37 -3.46 20.64
C ALA A 561 -4.61 -4.92 21.08
N VAL A 562 -5.84 -5.32 21.41
CA VAL A 562 -6.19 -6.70 21.74
C VAL A 562 -6.30 -7.56 20.48
N GLN A 563 -6.80 -7.04 19.36
CA GLN A 563 -6.76 -7.73 18.06
C GLN A 563 -5.33 -7.85 17.53
N GLU A 564 -4.51 -6.81 17.68
CA GLU A 564 -3.08 -6.85 17.44
C GLU A 564 -2.41 -7.83 18.41
N GLN A 565 -2.83 -7.92 19.68
CA GLN A 565 -2.34 -8.92 20.63
C GLN A 565 -2.87 -10.35 20.37
N GLU A 566 -4.01 -10.53 19.70
CA GLU A 566 -4.54 -11.85 19.33
C GLU A 566 -3.95 -12.33 18.00
N GLU A 567 -3.62 -11.41 17.09
CA GLU A 567 -2.83 -11.67 15.89
C GLU A 567 -1.31 -11.59 16.13
N SER A 568 -0.88 -11.08 17.28
CA SER A 568 0.49 -11.12 17.78
C SER A 568 0.41 -11.24 19.30
N ARG A 569 0.26 -12.46 19.84
CA ARG A 569 0.38 -12.66 21.28
C ARG A 569 1.82 -12.47 21.72
N THR A 570 2.24 -11.21 21.80
CA THR A 570 3.04 -10.62 22.85
C THR A 570 3.12 -9.11 22.64
N ASP A 571 2.16 -8.35 23.16
CA ASP A 571 2.32 -6.90 23.28
C ASP A 571 1.56 -6.30 24.48
N GLU A 572 1.92 -6.65 25.72
CA GLU A 572 1.54 -5.79 26.85
C GLU A 572 2.56 -4.64 26.98
N GLY A 573 2.38 -3.58 26.20
CA GLY A 573 3.40 -2.53 26.16
C GLY A 573 3.07 -1.23 25.44
N ALA A 574 1.83 -0.74 25.47
CA ALA A 574 1.52 0.58 24.91
C ALA A 574 2.36 1.71 25.58
N PRO A 575 2.95 2.65 24.82
CA PRO A 575 3.75 3.73 25.37
C PRO A 575 2.86 4.72 26.15
N GLN A 576 3.17 4.91 27.43
CA GLN A 576 2.67 6.04 28.21
C GLN A 576 3.35 7.33 27.72
N THR A 577 2.76 8.01 26.73
CA THR A 577 2.85 9.47 26.66
C THR A 577 2.35 10.02 28.00
N GLU A 578 3.18 10.80 28.70
CA GLU A 578 2.93 11.44 30.01
C GLU A 578 1.55 11.12 30.59
N ALA A 579 1.51 10.03 31.36
CA ALA A 579 0.29 9.53 31.97
C ALA A 579 -0.33 10.63 32.85
N VAL A 580 -1.40 11.24 32.35
CA VAL A 580 -2.51 11.64 33.23
C VAL A 580 -3.07 10.32 33.75
N GLU A 581 -2.71 9.96 34.98
CA GLU A 581 -3.13 8.77 35.76
C GLU A 581 -4.21 7.92 35.06
N ALA A 582 -3.78 6.92 34.28
CA ALA A 582 -4.69 6.00 33.60
C ALA A 582 -5.54 5.25 34.64
N GLY A 583 -6.85 5.48 34.63
CA GLY A 583 -7.82 4.92 35.58
C GLY A 583 -8.50 5.93 36.49
N GLN A 584 -8.09 7.22 36.47
CA GLN A 584 -8.90 8.26 37.10
C GLN A 584 -10.02 8.75 36.16
N PRO A 585 -11.24 8.98 36.67
CA PRO A 585 -12.33 9.57 35.89
C PRO A 585 -11.93 10.93 35.29
N ASP A 586 -12.09 11.08 33.97
CA ASP A 586 -11.81 12.31 33.25
C ASP A 586 -13.08 13.16 33.12
N TYR A 587 -13.20 14.15 34.00
CA TYR A 587 -14.31 15.11 33.99
C TYR A 587 -13.94 16.45 33.34
N ASN A 588 -12.79 16.55 32.64
CA ASN A 588 -12.33 17.83 32.10
C ASN A 588 -13.31 18.42 31.07
N TYR A 589 -14.08 17.59 30.37
CA TYR A 589 -15.10 18.05 29.43
C TYR A 589 -16.28 18.81 30.07
N ILE A 590 -16.48 18.64 31.38
CA ILE A 590 -17.42 19.42 32.20
C ILE A 590 -16.68 20.56 32.89
N LEU A 591 -15.56 20.26 33.54
CA LEU A 591 -14.83 21.23 34.39
C LEU A 591 -14.17 22.38 33.59
N ASN A 592 -13.85 22.17 32.32
CA ASN A 592 -13.26 23.20 31.46
C ASN A 592 -14.33 24.01 30.69
N MET A 593 -15.62 23.80 30.96
CA MET A 593 -16.67 24.62 30.37
C MET A 593 -16.50 26.08 30.83
N PRO A 594 -16.53 27.06 29.91
CA PRO A 594 -16.30 28.45 30.26
C PRO A 594 -17.47 28.98 31.12
N LEU A 595 -17.22 29.87 32.08
CA LEU A 595 -18.27 30.33 33.01
C LEU A 595 -19.54 30.89 32.34
N TRP A 596 -19.40 31.53 31.18
CA TRP A 596 -20.55 32.03 30.40
C TRP A 596 -21.42 30.92 29.80
N SER A 597 -20.99 29.66 29.84
CA SER A 597 -21.80 28.51 29.43
C SER A 597 -22.86 28.11 30.47
N LEU A 598 -22.82 28.70 31.68
CA LEU A 598 -23.75 28.42 32.77
C LEU A 598 -25.05 29.22 32.62
N THR A 599 -25.63 29.21 31.42
CA THR A 599 -26.86 29.95 31.08
C THR A 599 -27.95 29.00 30.58
N LYS A 600 -29.21 29.42 30.73
CA LYS A 600 -30.35 28.66 30.20
C LYS A 600 -30.23 28.44 28.69
N GLU A 601 -29.86 29.49 27.95
CA GLU A 601 -29.67 29.45 26.50
C GLU A 601 -28.65 28.39 26.09
N ARG A 602 -27.50 28.31 26.78
CA ARG A 602 -26.48 27.31 26.49
C ARG A 602 -26.94 25.89 26.82
N LYS A 603 -27.70 25.70 27.90
CA LYS A 603 -28.31 24.40 28.23
C LYS A 603 -29.31 23.96 27.16
N ASP A 604 -30.15 24.86 26.67
CA ASP A 604 -31.11 24.55 25.61
C ASP A 604 -30.39 24.25 24.27
N ASP A 605 -29.29 24.96 23.95
CA ASP A 605 -28.41 24.66 22.80
C ASP A 605 -27.71 23.29 22.93
N LEU A 606 -27.17 22.94 24.10
CA LEU A 606 -26.57 21.62 24.34
C LEU A 606 -27.59 20.48 24.19
N LEU A 607 -28.83 20.67 24.66
CA LEU A 607 -29.91 19.71 24.46
C LEU A 607 -30.28 19.60 22.97
N ALA A 608 -30.37 20.71 22.25
CA ALA A 608 -30.65 20.69 20.82
C ALA A 608 -29.55 19.93 20.03
N GLN A 609 -28.27 20.13 20.38
CA GLN A 609 -27.15 19.39 19.80
C GLN A 609 -27.22 17.90 20.14
N ARG A 610 -27.56 17.53 21.39
CA ARG A 610 -27.77 16.14 21.80
C ARG A 610 -28.88 15.50 20.97
N ASP A 611 -30.02 16.16 20.84
CA ASP A 611 -31.19 15.64 20.13
C ASP A 611 -30.88 15.46 18.63
N ALA A 612 -30.10 16.37 18.04
CA ALA A 612 -29.59 16.23 16.69
C ALA A 612 -28.70 14.97 16.55
N LYS A 613 -27.78 14.74 17.49
CA LYS A 613 -26.93 13.54 17.51
C LYS A 613 -27.70 12.24 17.73
N GLN A 614 -28.71 12.25 18.59
CA GLN A 614 -29.60 11.10 18.77
C GLN A 614 -30.42 10.82 17.51
N LYS A 615 -30.87 11.86 16.80
CA LYS A 615 -31.54 11.72 15.50
C LYS A 615 -30.61 11.13 14.44
N GLU A 616 -29.37 11.61 14.34
CA GLU A 616 -28.34 11.03 13.48
C GLU A 616 -28.12 9.54 13.79
N LEU A 617 -28.00 9.19 15.07
CA LEU A 617 -27.84 7.80 15.51
C LEU A 617 -29.03 6.91 15.13
N LEU A 618 -30.26 7.41 15.28
CA LEU A 618 -31.48 6.68 14.89
C LEU A 618 -31.53 6.45 13.37
N ILE A 619 -31.15 7.45 12.57
CA ILE A 619 -31.03 7.32 11.11
C ILE A 619 -29.97 6.27 10.77
N LEU A 620 -28.78 6.33 11.38
CA LEU A 620 -27.71 5.36 11.13
C LEU A 620 -28.13 3.93 11.49
N LYS A 621 -28.80 3.74 12.64
CA LYS A 621 -29.31 2.43 13.06
C LYS A 621 -30.30 1.83 12.07
N SER A 622 -31.11 2.68 11.44
CA SER A 622 -32.11 2.26 10.44
C SER A 622 -31.49 1.81 9.10
N LYS A 623 -30.26 2.25 8.79
CA LYS A 623 -29.56 1.88 7.56
C LYS A 623 -28.86 0.54 7.71
N SER A 624 -28.91 -0.31 6.70
CA SER A 624 -28.06 -1.49 6.63
C SER A 624 -26.61 -1.12 6.22
N PRO A 625 -25.62 -1.99 6.46
CA PRO A 625 -24.26 -1.82 5.90
C PRO A 625 -24.28 -1.63 4.38
N SER A 626 -25.13 -2.36 3.68
CA SER A 626 -25.34 -2.24 2.23
C SER A 626 -25.85 -0.86 1.82
N ASP A 627 -26.76 -0.27 2.59
CA ASP A 627 -27.28 1.09 2.30
C ASP A 627 -26.18 2.15 2.41
N LEU A 628 -25.32 2.04 3.44
CA LEU A 628 -24.16 2.92 3.59
C LEU A 628 -23.20 2.79 2.40
N TRP A 629 -22.99 1.58 1.91
CA TRP A 629 -22.16 1.36 0.74
C TRP A 629 -22.78 1.95 -0.53
N ARG A 630 -24.09 1.80 -0.73
CA ARG A 630 -24.78 2.41 -1.88
C ARG A 630 -24.67 3.93 -1.88
N GLU A 631 -24.75 4.58 -0.73
CA GLU A 631 -24.58 6.03 -0.61
C GLU A 631 -23.18 6.48 -1.02
N ASP A 632 -22.15 5.77 -0.58
CA ASP A 632 -20.76 6.04 -0.95
C ASP A 632 -20.51 5.82 -2.44
N LEU A 633 -21.00 4.71 -3.00
CA LEU A 633 -20.88 4.38 -4.43
C LEU A 633 -21.57 5.43 -5.29
N LYS A 634 -22.78 5.86 -4.92
CA LYS A 634 -23.52 6.89 -5.64
C LYS A 634 -22.77 8.21 -5.66
N LYS A 635 -22.24 8.62 -4.51
CA LYS A 635 -21.44 9.85 -4.41
C LYS A 635 -20.19 9.78 -5.26
N LEU A 636 -19.48 8.64 -5.25
CA LEU A 636 -18.31 8.45 -6.10
C LEU A 636 -18.68 8.47 -7.59
N GLU A 637 -19.78 7.81 -7.97
CA GLU A 637 -20.24 7.75 -9.36
C GLU A 637 -20.59 9.14 -9.91
N GLU A 638 -21.30 9.96 -9.13
CA GLU A 638 -21.65 11.34 -9.48
C GLU A 638 -20.40 12.21 -9.69
N GLU A 639 -19.47 12.18 -8.73
CA GLU A 639 -18.23 12.96 -8.79
C GLU A 639 -17.27 12.44 -9.87
N TYR A 640 -17.22 11.13 -10.11
CA TYR A 640 -16.43 10.54 -11.17
C TYR A 640 -16.94 10.93 -12.56
N LYS A 641 -18.27 10.99 -12.76
CA LYS A 641 -18.85 11.50 -14.01
C LYS A 641 -18.39 12.94 -14.27
N VAL A 642 -18.48 13.83 -13.27
CA VAL A 642 -18.00 15.21 -13.38
C VAL A 642 -16.51 15.27 -13.70
N PHE A 643 -15.69 14.50 -12.98
CA PHE A 643 -14.25 14.39 -13.21
C PHE A 643 -13.93 13.91 -14.63
N SER A 644 -14.66 12.93 -15.15
CA SER A 644 -14.45 12.41 -16.50
C SER A 644 -14.78 13.44 -17.59
N TYR A 645 -15.82 14.26 -17.39
CA TYR A 645 -16.17 15.34 -18.32
C TYR A 645 -15.15 16.49 -18.31
N LEU A 646 -14.63 16.87 -17.14
CA LEU A 646 -13.66 17.96 -16.99
C LEU A 646 -12.28 17.66 -17.58
N ILE A 647 -11.96 16.40 -17.84
CA ILE A 647 -10.67 15.98 -18.44
C ILE A 647 -10.77 15.86 -19.96
N ILE A 648 -11.98 15.69 -20.51
CA ILE A 648 -12.23 15.62 -21.96
C ILE A 648 -12.28 17.02 -22.58
N LEU A 649 -12.62 18.03 -21.79
CA LEU A 649 -12.54 19.47 -22.12
C LEU A 649 -11.14 20.01 -21.85
#